data_AF-A0A812XX26-F1
#
_entry.id   AF-A0A812XX26-F1
#
_cell.length_a   1.000
_cell.length_b   1.000
_cell.length_c   1.000
_cell.angle_alpha   90.00
_cell.angle_beta   90.00
_cell.angle_gamma   90.00
#
_symmetry.space_group_name_H-M   'P 1'
#
loop_
_entity.id
_entity.type
_entity.pdbx_description
1 polymer ?
#
loop_
_entity_poly.entity_id
_entity_poly.type
_entity_poly.pdbx_seq_one_letter_code
_entity_poly.pdbx_strand_id
1 'polypeptide(L)'
;MVKIKRFSALISIAILSSISASNAQAQIKFNYLQWFETEWDDIERRTPDIFIAGYDALWLPPPSKASFGSVGYDPFDRFDLGKPPLLTFSSTRERTTYGTEATFQAMIKELQRAGAQVYIDGIFNHNGGRTESDAFLAQGGYPGFWIPREDPPRDKQPTDDWGDFHNGNAFGYLQSENPGASNYNLLDGDLVALVDLAQESNNQFIRHPVMAGDPDNIPGGTIWNVPDPNNARFYTDQALTPDFISNPGTSRNPGTLNFTRYPYNTADPLAGDAVVDNGTGLLMRWAQWMIEVQGVDGFRLDAHKHAPSWFWDGFFDAAIHNLRVRPDGVRVNPFTFGENVTGNFEILNNQTRKDAFADRDALDLQGAARLRDLLNANGLGSWSNITSNVDSGHLDVADDGIVNGTKGLNHVFSHDNGSVGNGGSMPPLPTAQQQGYQMHAYMLMRPGRAIVYHNGRAIFTRANGFFPREGVPIAMGWDPATQQMDDTITTLVQLRNQVARGQYFALNGNISDVLVFERAANGFANVLTAVNDRFDAGFQTITVNTSYAQGTRLHEMTGNAADPVVDPNNDIPELIIVGAGGSVTLNVPNNVSSAGTHGKGYVIYSESLPEAEVTFIGQDGVIEPDPSTFPDWIQRLSEIAVIQDDSFEIRLQTTASDPLDPNTDDNAMFAFDQRVDDWNGNGAPDINPSALFLGGYENFLTVNSPLYNSGNSFGLYRQMIDATQMDEGMHYLSVIAFRHRDPSTSTMYREVRKVLYIDRLPPEVELEQAGMTLEDDQPQFIVHALDRTTSELHMLLDVPMGTDPLSLINTQTRVNPYDRFEYRYTFDQTLTPGDHEITLVAIEESGTTNVVIETVTIAGDCPADLTGEGDLNFLDVSAFLTAFGNMDPVADFTGEGQFNFLDVSEFLIQFSQGCP
;
A
#
# COMPACT_ATOMS: atom_id res chain seq x y z
N MET A 1 35.83 2.18 54.11
CA MET A 1 36.16 1.07 53.19
C MET A 1 34.82 0.49 52.79
N VAL A 2 34.27 0.76 51.61
CA VAL A 2 34.73 0.35 50.27
C VAL A 2 34.35 1.45 49.26
N LYS A 3 35.29 1.78 48.36
CA LYS A 3 35.10 2.72 47.24
C LYS A 3 34.50 1.94 46.06
N ILE A 4 33.36 2.37 45.53
CA ILE A 4 32.91 1.98 44.19
C ILE A 4 32.97 3.26 43.34
N LYS A 5 33.94 3.28 42.41
CA LYS A 5 34.08 4.31 41.39
C LYS A 5 32.97 4.07 40.35
N ARG A 6 32.00 4.97 40.26
CA ARG A 6 31.12 5.08 39.09
C ARG A 6 31.94 5.75 37.98
N PHE A 7 32.18 5.04 36.89
CA PHE A 7 32.64 5.61 35.63
C PHE A 7 31.44 6.30 34.98
N SER A 8 31.55 7.61 34.81
CA SER A 8 30.62 8.42 34.02
C SER A 8 31.04 8.35 32.56
N ALA A 9 30.32 7.57 31.74
CA ALA A 9 30.26 7.79 30.30
C ALA A 9 28.94 8.53 30.03
N LEU A 10 29.02 9.86 29.94
CA LEU A 10 27.94 10.70 29.45
C LEU A 10 27.90 10.54 27.93
N ILE A 11 26.93 9.77 27.43
CA ILE A 11 26.52 9.82 26.03
C ILE A 11 25.65 11.07 25.88
N SER A 12 26.25 12.12 25.31
CA SER A 12 25.52 13.30 24.87
C SER A 12 25.02 13.05 23.44
N ILE A 13 23.91 12.31 23.29
CA ILE A 13 23.11 12.29 22.06
C ILE A 13 21.72 12.80 22.44
N ALA A 14 21.64 14.10 22.72
CA ALA A 14 20.41 14.87 22.75
C ALA A 14 20.83 16.33 22.84
N ILE A 15 20.87 17.02 21.71
CA ILE A 15 20.60 18.45 21.48
C ILE A 15 20.88 18.69 19.98
N LEU A 16 19.85 18.54 19.15
CA LEU A 16 19.79 19.12 17.81
C LEU A 16 18.72 20.22 17.87
N SER A 17 19.08 21.36 18.46
CA SER A 17 18.19 22.53 18.57
C SER A 17 18.89 23.79 18.09
N SER A 18 19.17 23.83 16.79
CA SER A 18 19.26 25.06 16.00
C SER A 18 19.27 24.73 14.50
N ILE A 19 18.25 24.00 14.03
CA ILE A 19 18.03 23.81 12.60
C ILE A 19 17.17 24.99 12.14
N SER A 20 17.63 25.80 11.18
CA SER A 20 16.74 26.79 10.54
C SER A 20 15.58 26.07 9.87
N ALA A 21 14.38 26.66 9.81
CA ALA A 21 13.18 26.01 9.26
C ALA A 21 13.43 25.39 7.86
N SER A 22 14.16 26.10 7.01
CA SER A 22 14.59 25.62 5.68
C SER A 22 15.49 24.38 5.72
N ASN A 23 16.39 24.30 6.70
CA ASN A 23 17.26 23.14 6.88
C ASN A 23 16.48 21.93 7.39
N ALA A 24 15.47 22.12 8.24
CA ALA A 24 14.65 21.04 8.77
C ALA A 24 13.76 20.42 7.68
N GLN A 25 13.15 21.26 6.84
CA GLN A 25 12.33 20.82 5.71
C GLN A 25 13.15 20.05 4.67
N ALA A 26 14.39 20.48 4.42
CA ALA A 26 15.30 19.78 3.52
C ALA A 26 15.77 18.40 4.03
N GLN A 27 15.44 18.02 5.27
CA GLN A 27 15.63 16.68 5.81
C GLN A 27 14.42 15.77 5.62
N ILE A 28 13.24 16.30 5.26
CA ILE A 28 12.04 15.49 5.05
C ILE A 28 12.23 14.68 3.77
N LYS A 29 12.39 13.37 3.94
CA LYS A 29 12.59 12.41 2.85
C LYS A 29 11.78 11.16 3.13
N PHE A 30 10.78 10.95 2.28
CA PHE A 30 10.08 9.67 2.17
C PHE A 30 10.24 9.23 0.72
N ASN A 31 10.63 7.98 0.52
CA ASN A 31 10.63 7.30 -0.76
C ASN A 31 9.25 6.69 -0.98
N TYR A 32 8.53 7.21 -1.96
CA TYR A 32 7.23 6.67 -2.37
C TYR A 32 7.43 5.70 -3.52
N LEU A 33 6.68 4.60 -3.49
CA LEU A 33 6.42 3.78 -4.66
C LEU A 33 4.96 3.97 -5.07
N GLN A 34 4.72 4.47 -6.28
CA GLN A 34 3.41 4.29 -6.90
C GLN A 34 3.37 2.87 -7.45
N TRP A 35 2.53 2.00 -6.89
CA TRP A 35 2.47 0.58 -7.26
C TRP A 35 1.08 0.21 -7.74
N PHE A 36 0.96 0.04 -9.06
CA PHE A 36 -0.31 -0.18 -9.74
C PHE A 36 -0.28 -1.49 -10.53
N GLU A 37 -1.47 -1.96 -10.92
CA GLU A 37 -1.64 -3.21 -11.68
C GLU A 37 -1.06 -4.43 -10.93
N THR A 38 -1.35 -4.53 -9.63
CA THR A 38 -0.98 -5.66 -8.75
C THR A 38 -2.13 -5.89 -7.78
N GLU A 39 -2.51 -7.14 -7.53
CA GLU A 39 -3.56 -7.47 -6.55
C GLU A 39 -3.05 -7.29 -5.11
N TRP A 40 -3.97 -7.14 -4.14
CA TRP A 40 -3.62 -6.80 -2.76
C TRP A 40 -2.78 -7.89 -2.06
N ASP A 41 -3.11 -9.16 -2.29
CA ASP A 41 -2.38 -10.33 -1.81
C ASP A 41 -0.97 -10.42 -2.41
N ASP A 42 -0.81 -10.08 -3.69
CA ASP A 42 0.49 -10.00 -4.34
C ASP A 42 1.38 -8.89 -3.73
N ILE A 43 0.78 -7.74 -3.39
CA ILE A 43 1.49 -6.66 -2.69
C ILE A 43 1.87 -7.12 -1.27
N GLU A 44 0.94 -7.73 -0.52
CA GLU A 44 1.20 -8.29 0.82
C GLU A 44 2.42 -9.21 0.78
N ARG A 45 2.41 -10.21 -0.12
CA ARG A 45 3.49 -11.20 -0.32
C ARG A 45 4.84 -10.55 -0.61
N ARG A 46 4.84 -9.45 -1.37
CA ARG A 46 6.06 -8.77 -1.84
C ARG A 46 6.47 -7.57 -0.99
N THR A 47 5.82 -7.34 0.14
CA THR A 47 6.25 -6.35 1.15
C THR A 47 7.73 -6.48 1.54
N PRO A 48 8.33 -7.69 1.66
CA PRO A 48 9.78 -7.85 1.85
C PRO A 48 10.62 -7.09 0.82
N ASP A 49 10.27 -7.16 -0.46
CA ASP A 49 11.04 -6.53 -1.55
C ASP A 49 10.96 -5.00 -1.48
N ILE A 50 9.79 -4.46 -1.11
CA ILE A 50 9.59 -3.02 -0.86
C ILE A 50 10.47 -2.54 0.28
N PHE A 51 10.46 -3.27 1.40
CA PHE A 51 11.23 -2.92 2.56
C PHE A 51 12.72 -2.91 2.23
N ILE A 52 13.25 -3.97 1.61
CA ILE A 52 14.65 -4.09 1.21
C ILE A 52 15.07 -3.01 0.21
N ALA A 53 14.19 -2.66 -0.75
CA ALA A 53 14.46 -1.61 -1.73
C ALA A 53 14.61 -0.21 -1.10
N GLY A 54 14.07 0.03 0.09
CA GLY A 54 14.26 1.30 0.81
C GLY A 54 13.07 2.26 0.77
N TYR A 55 11.90 1.80 0.31
CA TYR A 55 10.68 2.62 0.26
C TYR A 55 10.08 2.81 1.67
N ASP A 56 9.41 3.95 1.87
CA ASP A 56 8.79 4.36 3.14
C ASP A 56 7.27 4.58 3.02
N ALA A 57 6.75 4.62 1.79
CA ALA A 57 5.34 4.86 1.51
C ALA A 57 4.92 4.31 0.16
N LEU A 58 3.64 3.95 0.03
CA LEU A 58 3.03 3.50 -1.22
C LEU A 58 1.87 4.40 -1.63
N TRP A 59 1.79 4.70 -2.91
CA TRP A 59 0.57 5.19 -3.56
C TRP A 59 -0.06 4.02 -4.33
N LEU A 60 -1.23 3.60 -3.88
CA LEU A 60 -2.01 2.48 -4.40
C LEU A 60 -3.25 2.95 -5.19
N PRO A 61 -3.76 2.13 -6.13
CA PRO A 61 -4.93 2.49 -6.94
C PRO A 61 -6.22 2.58 -6.12
N PRO A 62 -7.31 3.09 -6.71
CA PRO A 62 -8.61 3.19 -6.03
C PRO A 62 -9.12 1.82 -5.55
N PRO A 63 -9.47 1.65 -4.26
CA PRO A 63 -9.91 0.35 -3.74
C PRO A 63 -11.42 0.13 -3.87
N SER A 64 -12.20 1.17 -4.14
CA SER A 64 -13.66 1.08 -4.22
C SER A 64 -14.16 0.40 -5.49
N LYS A 65 -15.33 -0.22 -5.41
CA LYS A 65 -15.99 -0.89 -6.53
C LYS A 65 -16.22 0.09 -7.68
N ALA A 66 -15.90 -0.36 -8.88
CA ALA A 66 -15.98 0.40 -10.11
C ALA A 66 -16.66 -0.40 -11.24
N SER A 67 -16.59 0.08 -12.48
CA SER A 67 -17.01 -0.72 -13.64
C SER A 67 -16.12 -1.96 -13.79
N PHE A 68 -16.66 -3.03 -14.37
CA PHE A 68 -15.93 -4.28 -14.57
C PHE A 68 -14.64 -4.08 -15.38
N GLY A 69 -13.51 -4.57 -14.86
CA GLY A 69 -12.20 -4.44 -15.49
C GLY A 69 -11.60 -3.03 -15.44
N SER A 70 -12.22 -2.09 -14.73
CA SER A 70 -11.70 -0.74 -14.56
C SER A 70 -10.43 -0.70 -13.69
N VAL A 71 -9.64 0.36 -13.85
CA VAL A 71 -8.56 0.73 -12.92
C VAL A 71 -9.10 1.31 -11.62
N GLY A 72 -10.38 1.70 -11.58
CA GLY A 72 -11.05 2.20 -10.38
C GLY A 72 -11.38 3.70 -10.38
N TYR A 73 -10.93 4.47 -11.37
CA TYR A 73 -11.18 5.91 -11.50
C TYR A 73 -12.63 6.29 -11.80
N ASP A 74 -13.52 5.31 -11.99
CA ASP A 74 -14.94 5.49 -12.25
C ASP A 74 -15.76 4.87 -11.10
N PRO A 75 -15.60 5.37 -9.85
CA PRO A 75 -16.15 4.74 -8.67
C PRO A 75 -17.66 4.57 -8.80
N PHE A 76 -18.11 3.36 -8.53
CA PHE A 76 -19.51 2.97 -8.56
C PHE A 76 -20.12 3.07 -7.17
N ASP A 77 -19.53 2.35 -6.21
CA ASP A 77 -19.88 2.34 -4.79
C ASP A 77 -18.62 2.50 -3.96
N ARG A 78 -18.58 3.55 -3.12
CA ARG A 78 -17.41 3.89 -2.31
C ARG A 78 -17.19 2.96 -1.12
N PHE A 79 -18.27 2.39 -0.57
CA PHE A 79 -18.23 1.53 0.62
C PHE A 79 -18.14 0.04 0.29
N ASP A 80 -18.20 -0.34 -0.99
CA ASP A 80 -17.89 -1.68 -1.47
C ASP A 80 -16.41 -1.75 -1.89
N LEU A 81 -15.57 -2.39 -1.07
CA LEU A 81 -14.13 -2.63 -1.37
C LEU A 81 -13.88 -4.03 -1.98
N GLY A 82 -14.94 -4.69 -2.44
CA GLY A 82 -14.89 -6.02 -3.01
C GLY A 82 -15.13 -7.13 -2.00
N LYS A 83 -15.73 -8.21 -2.48
CA LYS A 83 -16.04 -9.45 -1.75
C LYS A 83 -15.57 -10.66 -2.55
N PRO A 84 -15.34 -11.81 -1.91
CA PRO A 84 -15.11 -13.06 -2.62
C PRO A 84 -16.20 -13.34 -3.67
N PRO A 85 -15.86 -13.99 -4.79
CA PRO A 85 -16.85 -14.34 -5.79
C PRO A 85 -17.78 -15.46 -5.29
N LEU A 86 -19.04 -15.48 -5.71
CA LEU A 86 -20.00 -16.56 -5.40
C LEU A 86 -19.50 -17.96 -5.75
N LEU A 87 -18.63 -18.08 -6.75
CA LEU A 87 -17.95 -19.32 -7.11
C LEU A 87 -16.47 -19.03 -7.27
N THR A 88 -15.60 -19.92 -6.81
CA THR A 88 -14.13 -19.82 -6.85
C THR A 88 -13.56 -19.61 -8.27
N PHE A 89 -14.34 -19.93 -9.31
CA PHE A 89 -13.97 -19.75 -10.72
C PHE A 89 -14.80 -18.69 -11.45
N SER A 90 -15.70 -18.00 -10.75
CA SER A 90 -16.54 -16.98 -11.36
C SER A 90 -15.85 -15.62 -11.33
N SER A 91 -15.80 -14.96 -12.48
CA SER A 91 -15.50 -13.53 -12.60
C SER A 91 -16.68 -12.65 -12.19
N THR A 92 -17.42 -13.01 -11.13
CA THR A 92 -18.55 -12.19 -10.65
C THR A 92 -18.04 -10.81 -10.23
N ARG A 93 -18.90 -9.79 -10.39
CA ARG A 93 -18.64 -8.37 -10.09
C ARG A 93 -18.49 -8.08 -8.58
N GLU A 94 -18.24 -9.10 -7.77
CA GLU A 94 -18.15 -8.99 -6.32
C GLU A 94 -16.76 -8.53 -5.88
N ARG A 95 -15.68 -9.03 -6.50
CA ARG A 95 -14.33 -8.50 -6.27
C ARG A 95 -14.15 -7.15 -6.93
N THR A 96 -13.24 -6.34 -6.39
CA THR A 96 -12.65 -5.23 -7.17
C THR A 96 -11.64 -5.78 -8.15
N THR A 97 -11.08 -4.94 -9.01
CA THR A 97 -9.98 -5.34 -9.90
C THR A 97 -8.74 -5.81 -9.13
N TYR A 98 -8.59 -5.41 -7.87
CA TYR A 98 -7.38 -5.65 -7.07
C TYR A 98 -7.58 -6.63 -5.91
N GLY A 99 -8.83 -6.97 -5.55
CA GLY A 99 -9.10 -7.92 -4.48
C GLY A 99 -10.40 -7.72 -3.73
N THR A 100 -10.40 -8.14 -2.46
CA THR A 100 -11.51 -8.02 -1.49
C THR A 100 -11.16 -7.00 -0.41
N GLU A 101 -12.14 -6.63 0.41
CA GLU A 101 -11.92 -5.83 1.62
C GLU A 101 -10.89 -6.52 2.56
N ALA A 102 -10.97 -7.85 2.72
CA ALA A 102 -10.08 -8.58 3.62
C ALA A 102 -8.63 -8.63 3.12
N THR A 103 -8.39 -8.87 1.82
CA THR A 103 -7.03 -8.83 1.26
C THR A 103 -6.46 -7.40 1.26
N PHE A 104 -7.31 -6.38 1.06
CA PHE A 104 -6.91 -4.98 1.18
C PHE A 104 -6.42 -4.63 2.60
N GLN A 105 -7.17 -5.05 3.63
CA GLN A 105 -6.78 -4.81 5.03
C GLN A 105 -5.52 -5.58 5.43
N ALA A 106 -5.35 -6.83 4.98
CA ALA A 106 -4.16 -7.61 5.28
C ALA A 106 -2.90 -6.99 4.65
N MET A 107 -3.00 -6.56 3.39
CA MET A 107 -1.95 -5.81 2.70
C MET A 107 -1.56 -4.52 3.45
N ILE A 108 -2.54 -3.73 3.90
CA ILE A 108 -2.26 -2.51 4.69
C ILE A 108 -1.50 -2.85 5.98
N LYS A 109 -1.97 -3.85 6.73
CA LYS A 109 -1.33 -4.26 7.98
C LYS A 109 0.11 -4.70 7.77
N GLU A 110 0.38 -5.44 6.70
CA GLU A 110 1.72 -5.95 6.41
C GLU A 110 2.67 -4.83 5.96
N LEU A 111 2.22 -3.94 5.07
CA LEU A 111 2.98 -2.74 4.69
C LEU A 111 3.28 -1.84 5.89
N GLN A 112 2.28 -1.62 6.76
CA GLN A 112 2.45 -0.83 7.97
C GLN A 112 3.41 -1.52 8.94
N ARG A 113 3.34 -2.84 9.11
CA ARG A 113 4.35 -3.59 9.88
C ARG A 113 5.75 -3.33 9.34
N ALA A 114 5.96 -3.31 8.02
CA ALA A 114 7.23 -2.94 7.39
C ALA A 114 7.64 -1.46 7.55
N GLY A 115 6.85 -0.66 8.28
CA GLY A 115 7.07 0.76 8.50
C GLY A 115 6.67 1.64 7.30
N ALA A 116 6.00 1.07 6.29
CA ALA A 116 5.54 1.81 5.11
C ALA A 116 4.15 2.43 5.36
N GLN A 117 3.96 3.66 4.87
CA GLN A 117 2.66 4.33 4.91
C GLN A 117 1.84 4.05 3.63
N VAL A 118 0.54 3.84 3.77
CA VAL A 118 -0.36 3.51 2.66
C VAL A 118 -1.22 4.71 2.27
N TYR A 119 -1.07 5.17 1.03
CA TYR A 119 -1.89 6.22 0.44
C TYR A 119 -2.70 5.64 -0.71
N ILE A 120 -4.02 5.79 -0.67
CA ILE A 120 -4.89 5.33 -1.75
C ILE A 120 -5.32 6.48 -2.65
N ASP A 121 -5.73 6.15 -3.85
CA ASP A 121 -6.45 7.09 -4.71
C ASP A 121 -7.84 7.39 -4.15
N GLY A 122 -8.13 8.67 -3.92
CA GLY A 122 -9.40 9.19 -3.43
C GLY A 122 -10.11 10.01 -4.48
N ILE A 123 -11.24 9.50 -4.99
CA ILE A 123 -12.05 10.15 -6.02
C ILE A 123 -13.24 10.85 -5.36
N PHE A 124 -13.20 12.19 -5.35
CA PHE A 124 -14.26 13.04 -4.78
C PHE A 124 -14.97 13.90 -5.84
N ASN A 125 -14.52 13.83 -7.09
CA ASN A 125 -15.07 14.65 -8.17
C ASN A 125 -16.35 14.07 -8.76
N HIS A 126 -16.36 12.78 -9.08
CA HIS A 126 -17.39 12.16 -9.91
C HIS A 126 -17.73 10.74 -9.42
N ASN A 127 -18.72 10.12 -10.06
CA ASN A 127 -18.94 8.68 -10.07
C ASN A 127 -18.69 8.12 -11.49
N GLY A 128 -19.01 6.84 -11.73
CA GLY A 128 -18.85 6.21 -13.03
C GLY A 128 -19.53 6.93 -14.20
N GLY A 129 -19.36 6.42 -15.43
CA GLY A 129 -19.81 7.10 -16.64
C GLY A 129 -21.29 7.53 -16.60
N ARG A 130 -21.58 8.80 -16.96
CA ARG A 130 -22.93 9.37 -16.93
C ARG A 130 -23.90 8.50 -17.72
N THR A 131 -25.01 8.17 -17.07
CA THR A 131 -26.06 7.32 -17.64
C THR A 131 -27.42 7.99 -17.51
N GLU A 132 -28.11 8.08 -18.63
CA GLU A 132 -29.45 8.67 -18.73
C GLU A 132 -30.55 7.64 -18.46
N SER A 133 -30.19 6.35 -18.38
CA SER A 133 -31.13 5.24 -18.46
C SER A 133 -32.10 5.21 -17.28
N ASP A 134 -33.40 5.25 -17.56
CA ASP A 134 -34.43 5.05 -16.53
C ASP A 134 -34.31 3.70 -15.83
N ALA A 135 -33.85 2.66 -16.55
CA ALA A 135 -33.64 1.34 -15.98
C ALA A 135 -32.55 1.36 -14.91
N PHE A 136 -31.44 2.08 -15.14
CA PHE A 136 -30.39 2.26 -14.16
C PHE A 136 -30.87 3.05 -12.93
N LEU A 137 -31.64 4.12 -13.16
CA LEU A 137 -32.23 4.90 -12.07
C LEU A 137 -33.23 4.09 -11.26
N ALA A 138 -34.04 3.25 -11.91
CA ALA A 138 -34.96 2.33 -11.24
C ALA A 138 -34.24 1.28 -10.39
N GLN A 139 -32.99 0.92 -10.74
CA GLN A 139 -32.14 0.05 -9.93
C GLN A 139 -31.54 0.74 -8.70
N GLY A 140 -31.63 2.07 -8.60
CA GLY A 140 -31.12 2.85 -7.46
C GLY A 140 -29.98 3.80 -7.83
N GLY A 141 -29.53 3.82 -9.09
CA GLY A 141 -28.47 4.72 -9.53
C GLY A 141 -27.10 4.35 -8.93
N TYR A 142 -26.31 5.36 -8.56
CA TYR A 142 -25.06 5.15 -7.83
C TYR A 142 -25.35 5.05 -6.33
N PRO A 143 -24.92 3.97 -5.64
CA PRO A 143 -25.18 3.79 -4.23
C PRO A 143 -24.82 5.01 -3.38
N GLY A 144 -25.76 5.42 -2.52
CA GLY A 144 -25.60 6.55 -1.62
C GLY A 144 -25.74 7.96 -2.25
N PHE A 145 -25.87 8.09 -3.57
CA PHE A 145 -26.14 9.38 -4.23
C PHE A 145 -27.54 9.43 -4.79
N TRP A 146 -28.25 10.53 -4.51
CA TRP A 146 -29.63 10.69 -4.92
C TRP A 146 -29.72 11.28 -6.32
N ILE A 147 -30.50 10.60 -7.17
CA ILE A 147 -30.91 11.08 -8.49
C ILE A 147 -32.43 10.93 -8.55
N PRO A 148 -33.21 12.03 -8.61
CA PRO A 148 -34.67 11.94 -8.68
C PRO A 148 -35.10 11.21 -9.94
N ARG A 149 -36.11 10.35 -9.90
CA ARG A 149 -36.64 9.69 -11.12
C ARG A 149 -37.74 10.54 -11.75
N GLU A 150 -37.81 10.57 -13.08
CA GLU A 150 -38.83 11.32 -13.81
C GLU A 150 -40.24 10.72 -13.62
N ASP A 151 -41.27 11.57 -13.60
CA ASP A 151 -42.68 11.16 -13.59
C ASP A 151 -43.43 11.81 -14.77
N PRO A 152 -43.87 11.03 -15.78
CA PRO A 152 -43.72 9.58 -15.91
C PRO A 152 -42.26 9.14 -16.19
N PRO A 153 -41.89 7.88 -15.86
CA PRO A 153 -40.54 7.36 -16.07
C PRO A 153 -40.07 7.47 -17.53
N ARG A 154 -38.85 7.99 -17.71
CA ARG A 154 -38.17 8.16 -19.00
C ARG A 154 -36.67 8.36 -18.78
N ASP A 155 -35.89 8.17 -19.84
CA ASP A 155 -34.47 8.52 -19.82
C ASP A 155 -34.29 10.03 -19.53
N LYS A 156 -33.25 10.34 -18.76
CA LYS A 156 -32.90 11.70 -18.39
C LYS A 156 -32.42 12.52 -19.57
N GLN A 157 -32.63 13.81 -19.46
CA GLN A 157 -32.14 14.83 -20.38
C GLN A 157 -31.17 15.75 -19.62
N PRO A 158 -30.29 16.47 -20.35
CA PRO A 158 -29.31 17.36 -19.74
C PRO A 158 -29.91 18.36 -18.75
N THR A 159 -31.07 18.94 -19.06
CA THR A 159 -31.71 19.99 -18.25
C THR A 159 -32.61 19.46 -17.12
N ASP A 160 -32.72 18.15 -16.95
CA ASP A 160 -33.52 17.56 -15.87
C ASP A 160 -32.86 17.81 -14.50
N ASP A 161 -33.56 17.44 -13.44
CA ASP A 161 -33.00 17.43 -12.09
C ASP A 161 -32.10 16.20 -11.92
N TRP A 162 -30.82 16.44 -11.61
CA TRP A 162 -29.80 15.41 -11.44
C TRP A 162 -29.47 15.13 -9.97
N GLY A 163 -30.17 15.78 -9.03
CA GLY A 163 -30.02 15.52 -7.59
C GLY A 163 -28.64 15.93 -7.06
N ASP A 164 -27.82 14.95 -6.70
CA ASP A 164 -26.47 15.15 -6.17
C ASP A 164 -25.39 15.30 -7.27
N PHE A 165 -25.78 15.41 -8.54
CA PHE A 165 -24.88 15.58 -9.67
C PHE A 165 -25.20 16.86 -10.44
N HIS A 166 -24.20 17.46 -11.07
CA HIS A 166 -24.41 18.65 -11.89
C HIS A 166 -25.25 18.32 -13.13
N ASN A 167 -26.15 19.23 -13.47
CA ASN A 167 -26.97 19.14 -14.67
C ASN A 167 -26.22 19.67 -15.89
N GLY A 168 -26.75 19.32 -17.07
CA GLY A 168 -26.36 19.98 -18.30
C GLY A 168 -27.20 21.24 -18.57
N ASN A 169 -27.08 21.74 -19.79
CA ASN A 169 -27.85 22.86 -20.28
C ASN A 169 -28.59 22.49 -21.57
N ALA A 170 -29.26 23.47 -22.19
CA ALA A 170 -30.03 23.26 -23.43
C ALA A 170 -29.17 22.78 -24.63
N PHE A 171 -27.85 22.88 -24.53
CA PHE A 171 -26.87 22.45 -25.54
C PHE A 171 -26.17 21.13 -25.19
N GLY A 172 -26.56 20.45 -24.10
CA GLY A 172 -25.98 19.19 -23.66
C GLY A 172 -25.34 19.26 -22.27
N TYR A 173 -24.68 18.18 -21.85
CA TYR A 173 -23.90 18.16 -20.61
C TYR A 173 -22.70 19.09 -20.69
N LEU A 174 -22.33 19.64 -19.53
CA LEU A 174 -21.08 20.35 -19.34
C LEU A 174 -19.92 19.34 -19.28
N GLN A 175 -18.73 19.77 -19.67
CA GLN A 175 -17.51 18.97 -19.61
C GLN A 175 -16.35 19.76 -19.01
N SER A 176 -15.40 19.08 -18.38
CA SER A 176 -14.27 19.73 -17.70
C SER A 176 -12.88 19.39 -18.29
N GLU A 177 -12.78 18.55 -19.33
CA GLU A 177 -11.49 18.17 -19.93
C GLU A 177 -10.91 19.18 -20.95
N ASN A 178 -11.75 19.98 -21.62
CA ASN A 178 -11.33 20.83 -22.74
C ASN A 178 -11.75 22.31 -22.54
N PRO A 179 -10.86 23.15 -21.97
CA PRO A 179 -11.12 24.58 -21.72
C PRO A 179 -11.54 25.41 -22.93
N GLY A 180 -11.25 24.94 -24.15
CA GLY A 180 -11.59 25.64 -25.39
C GLY A 180 -12.93 25.28 -26.01
N ALA A 181 -13.65 24.28 -25.49
CA ALA A 181 -14.91 23.83 -26.09
C ALA A 181 -16.13 24.64 -25.60
N SER A 182 -17.22 24.60 -26.36
CA SER A 182 -18.40 25.46 -26.14
C SER A 182 -19.21 25.16 -24.88
N ASN A 183 -19.15 23.93 -24.34
CA ASN A 183 -19.82 23.52 -23.09
C ASN A 183 -18.81 23.25 -21.96
N TYR A 184 -17.67 23.94 -21.97
CA TYR A 184 -16.68 23.78 -20.92
C TYR A 184 -17.12 24.43 -19.61
N ASN A 185 -17.01 23.69 -18.51
CA ASN A 185 -16.99 24.21 -17.16
C ASN A 185 -16.03 23.33 -16.33
N LEU A 186 -15.08 23.95 -15.62
CA LEU A 186 -14.09 23.20 -14.84
C LEU A 186 -14.71 22.47 -13.66
N LEU A 187 -15.67 23.10 -12.98
CA LEU A 187 -16.20 22.65 -11.69
C LEU A 187 -17.57 21.99 -11.78
N ASP A 188 -18.32 22.28 -12.85
CA ASP A 188 -19.69 21.78 -13.02
C ASP A 188 -19.80 20.77 -14.18
N GLY A 189 -18.66 20.32 -14.71
CA GLY A 189 -18.56 19.58 -15.96
C GLY A 189 -18.05 18.16 -15.77
N ASP A 190 -18.69 17.21 -16.45
CA ASP A 190 -18.25 15.81 -16.48
C ASP A 190 -16.80 15.72 -16.95
N LEU A 191 -15.99 14.94 -16.24
CA LEU A 191 -14.61 14.67 -16.63
C LEU A 191 -14.56 13.41 -17.48
N VAL A 192 -14.35 13.54 -18.79
CA VAL A 192 -14.29 12.38 -19.70
C VAL A 192 -15.56 11.51 -19.60
N ALA A 193 -16.72 12.16 -19.55
CA ALA A 193 -18.05 11.57 -19.37
C ALA A 193 -18.31 10.86 -18.02
N LEU A 194 -17.42 10.98 -17.03
CA LEU A 194 -17.68 10.58 -15.65
C LEU A 194 -18.61 11.61 -15.00
N VAL A 195 -19.69 11.15 -14.37
CA VAL A 195 -20.78 12.03 -13.90
C VAL A 195 -20.31 12.88 -12.72
N ASP A 196 -20.31 14.20 -12.93
CA ASP A 196 -19.75 15.15 -11.96
C ASP A 196 -20.66 15.38 -10.75
N LEU A 197 -20.09 15.28 -9.55
CA LEU A 197 -20.81 15.47 -8.28
C LEU A 197 -21.03 16.95 -8.02
N ALA A 198 -22.26 17.32 -7.65
CA ALA A 198 -22.58 18.65 -7.17
C ALA A 198 -22.25 18.73 -5.67
N GLN A 199 -21.02 19.10 -5.29
CA GLN A 199 -20.60 19.09 -3.89
C GLN A 199 -21.42 20.07 -3.04
N GLU A 200 -22.03 21.12 -3.62
CA GLU A 200 -22.90 22.07 -2.94
C GLU A 200 -24.34 21.56 -2.73
N SER A 201 -24.69 20.40 -3.30
CA SER A 201 -25.99 19.78 -3.11
C SER A 201 -26.28 19.51 -1.63
N ASN A 202 -27.54 19.69 -1.22
CA ASN A 202 -27.94 19.55 0.17
C ASN A 202 -29.16 18.63 0.33
N ASN A 203 -29.26 17.60 -0.50
CA ASN A 203 -30.30 16.59 -0.39
C ASN A 203 -29.99 15.66 0.79
N GLN A 204 -30.90 15.60 1.76
CA GLN A 204 -30.67 15.00 3.06
C GLN A 204 -31.33 13.62 3.14
N PHE A 205 -30.54 12.57 3.35
CA PHE A 205 -31.03 11.19 3.46
C PHE A 205 -30.17 10.34 4.39
N ILE A 206 -30.72 9.25 4.93
CA ILE A 206 -29.92 8.08 5.30
C ILE A 206 -29.46 7.43 3.99
N ARG A 207 -28.20 7.64 3.62
CA ARG A 207 -27.68 7.32 2.28
C ARG A 207 -27.36 5.85 2.04
N HIS A 208 -27.02 5.11 3.09
CA HIS A 208 -26.98 3.65 3.10
C HIS A 208 -28.08 3.16 4.04
N PRO A 209 -29.28 2.84 3.55
CA PRO A 209 -30.41 2.45 4.40
C PRO A 209 -30.10 1.23 5.27
N VAL A 210 -30.41 1.32 6.57
CA VAL A 210 -30.21 0.22 7.54
C VAL A 210 -31.53 -0.48 7.85
N MET A 211 -32.59 0.30 8.09
CA MET A 211 -33.90 -0.20 8.48
C MET A 211 -34.95 0.05 7.39
N ALA A 212 -35.74 -0.97 7.07
CA ALA A 212 -36.85 -0.83 6.14
C ALA A 212 -37.96 0.06 6.71
N GLY A 213 -38.51 0.94 5.88
CA GLY A 213 -39.62 1.82 6.25
C GLY A 213 -39.23 3.10 6.99
N ASP A 214 -37.94 3.34 7.23
CA ASP A 214 -37.46 4.64 7.72
C ASP A 214 -37.75 5.72 6.65
N PRO A 215 -38.49 6.79 6.99
CA PRO A 215 -38.86 7.84 6.05
C PRO A 215 -37.69 8.71 5.60
N ASP A 216 -36.57 8.71 6.33
CA ASP A 216 -35.37 9.48 5.99
C ASP A 216 -34.43 8.71 5.05
N ASN A 217 -34.70 7.43 4.78
CA ASN A 217 -33.95 6.65 3.79
C ASN A 217 -33.94 7.35 2.43
N ILE A 218 -32.76 7.31 1.78
CA ILE A 218 -32.67 7.63 0.35
C ILE A 218 -33.66 6.75 -0.42
N PRO A 219 -34.38 7.29 -1.44
CA PRO A 219 -35.29 6.49 -2.24
C PRO A 219 -34.61 5.23 -2.81
N GLY A 220 -35.09 4.06 -2.37
CA GLY A 220 -34.51 2.78 -2.74
C GLY A 220 -34.83 2.38 -4.18
N GLY A 221 -33.89 1.67 -4.81
CA GLY A 221 -34.06 1.07 -6.13
C GLY A 221 -34.49 -0.41 -6.07
N THR A 222 -34.58 -1.05 -7.24
CA THR A 222 -34.84 -2.50 -7.30
C THR A 222 -33.65 -3.34 -6.91
N ILE A 223 -32.44 -2.76 -6.85
CA ILE A 223 -31.24 -3.51 -6.47
C ILE A 223 -30.39 -2.75 -5.46
N TRP A 224 -30.06 -1.48 -5.70
CA TRP A 224 -29.23 -0.65 -4.81
C TRP A 224 -30.06 0.30 -3.96
N ASN A 225 -29.43 0.90 -2.94
CA ASN A 225 -30.08 1.73 -1.93
C ASN A 225 -31.23 0.99 -1.21
N VAL A 226 -31.12 -0.34 -1.11
CA VAL A 226 -32.08 -1.19 -0.40
C VAL A 226 -31.66 -1.28 1.07
N PRO A 227 -32.60 -1.22 2.04
CA PRO A 227 -32.29 -1.42 3.45
C PRO A 227 -31.60 -2.75 3.73
N ASP A 228 -30.43 -2.67 4.38
CA ASP A 228 -29.67 -3.81 4.89
C ASP A 228 -29.12 -3.44 6.28
N PRO A 229 -29.45 -4.21 7.34
CA PRO A 229 -28.88 -3.99 8.68
C PRO A 229 -27.36 -3.92 8.70
N ASN A 230 -26.66 -4.62 7.80
CA ASN A 230 -25.20 -4.59 7.72
C ASN A 230 -24.64 -3.23 7.30
N ASN A 231 -25.46 -2.35 6.68
CA ASN A 231 -25.04 -1.00 6.35
C ASN A 231 -24.73 -0.13 7.58
N ALA A 232 -25.11 -0.57 8.80
CA ALA A 232 -24.75 0.10 10.05
C ALA A 232 -23.23 0.31 10.15
N ARG A 233 -22.41 -0.60 9.61
CA ARG A 233 -20.95 -0.50 9.58
C ARG A 233 -20.38 0.67 8.79
N PHE A 234 -21.20 1.31 7.96
CA PHE A 234 -20.81 2.49 7.18
C PHE A 234 -21.08 3.79 7.93
N TYR A 235 -21.66 3.74 9.12
CA TYR A 235 -21.91 4.90 9.97
C TYR A 235 -21.05 4.91 11.23
N THR A 236 -20.88 6.11 11.76
CA THR A 236 -20.19 6.36 13.04
C THR A 236 -21.12 6.03 14.20
N ASP A 237 -20.56 5.69 15.35
CA ASP A 237 -21.32 5.33 16.55
C ASP A 237 -21.50 6.58 17.44
N GLN A 238 -22.75 7.05 17.57
CA GLN A 238 -23.06 8.25 18.35
C GLN A 238 -23.05 8.02 19.87
N ALA A 239 -22.97 6.77 20.33
CA ALA A 239 -22.77 6.45 21.74
C ALA A 239 -21.30 6.67 22.17
N LEU A 240 -20.35 6.68 21.21
CA LEU A 240 -18.96 7.01 21.47
C LEU A 240 -18.74 8.51 21.68
N THR A 241 -17.61 8.86 22.30
CA THR A 241 -17.28 10.27 22.59
C THR A 241 -16.87 10.99 21.30
N PRO A 242 -17.53 12.10 20.91
CA PRO A 242 -17.18 12.83 19.69
C PRO A 242 -15.97 13.75 19.86
N ASP A 243 -15.32 14.03 18.74
CA ASP A 243 -14.38 15.13 18.56
C ASP A 243 -15.13 16.41 18.14
N PHE A 244 -14.73 17.56 18.69
CA PHE A 244 -15.22 18.87 18.26
C PHE A 244 -14.14 19.57 17.42
N ILE A 245 -14.45 19.78 16.14
CA ILE A 245 -13.48 20.30 15.16
C ILE A 245 -13.88 21.73 14.81
N SER A 246 -12.97 22.68 15.05
CA SER A 246 -13.12 24.08 14.65
C SER A 246 -12.17 24.38 13.50
N ASN A 247 -12.65 24.26 12.27
CA ASN A 247 -11.90 24.61 11.07
C ASN A 247 -11.82 26.14 10.96
N PRO A 248 -10.62 26.75 11.01
CA PRO A 248 -10.48 28.21 10.99
C PRO A 248 -10.78 28.84 9.62
N GLY A 249 -10.96 28.03 8.57
CA GLY A 249 -11.03 28.48 7.18
C GLY A 249 -9.65 28.83 6.63
N THR A 250 -9.62 29.30 5.39
CA THR A 250 -8.41 29.75 4.70
C THR A 250 -8.57 31.19 4.21
N SER A 251 -7.52 31.81 3.66
CA SER A 251 -7.64 33.14 3.06
C SER A 251 -8.58 33.18 1.85
N ARG A 252 -8.62 32.08 1.06
CA ARG A 252 -9.47 31.92 -0.12
C ARG A 252 -10.89 31.46 0.23
N ASN A 253 -11.06 30.72 1.32
CA ASN A 253 -12.34 30.25 1.84
C ASN A 253 -12.48 30.67 3.32
N PRO A 254 -12.75 31.96 3.59
CA PRO A 254 -12.73 32.50 4.94
C PRO A 254 -13.99 32.12 5.72
N GLY A 255 -13.83 32.00 7.03
CA GLY A 255 -14.92 31.72 7.96
C GLY A 255 -14.67 30.43 8.74
N THR A 256 -15.08 30.44 10.02
CA THR A 256 -14.94 29.26 10.87
C THR A 256 -16.11 28.32 10.66
N LEU A 257 -15.82 27.06 10.36
CA LEU A 257 -16.79 25.96 10.32
C LEU A 257 -16.57 25.04 11.52
N ASN A 258 -17.65 24.66 12.20
CA ASN A 258 -17.59 23.79 13.37
C ASN A 258 -18.28 22.47 13.06
N PHE A 259 -17.62 21.37 13.39
CA PHE A 259 -18.10 20.01 13.18
C PHE A 259 -18.09 19.25 14.49
N THR A 260 -19.07 18.35 14.65
CA THR A 260 -19.05 17.30 15.66
C THR A 260 -18.83 16.00 14.91
N ARG A 261 -17.72 15.31 15.17
CA ARG A 261 -17.35 14.06 14.50
C ARG A 261 -17.35 12.93 15.51
N TYR A 262 -18.21 11.94 15.31
CA TYR A 262 -18.19 10.70 16.08
C TYR A 262 -17.23 9.71 15.42
N PRO A 263 -16.52 8.88 16.19
CA PRO A 263 -15.66 7.84 15.63
C PRO A 263 -16.48 6.64 15.11
N TYR A 264 -15.90 5.88 14.19
CA TYR A 264 -16.36 4.52 13.91
C TYR A 264 -16.08 3.58 15.09
N ASN A 265 -16.99 2.64 15.35
CA ASN A 265 -16.77 1.61 16.35
C ASN A 265 -16.07 0.40 15.73
N THR A 266 -14.74 0.34 15.83
CA THR A 266 -13.96 -0.77 15.26
C THR A 266 -14.06 -2.06 16.07
N ALA A 267 -14.55 -1.99 17.31
CA ALA A 267 -14.75 -3.17 18.18
C ALA A 267 -16.14 -3.80 18.00
N ASP A 268 -17.15 -3.00 17.64
CA ASP A 268 -18.49 -3.45 17.25
C ASP A 268 -18.93 -2.67 16.00
N PRO A 269 -18.51 -3.10 14.80
CA PRO A 269 -18.80 -2.36 13.57
C PRO A 269 -20.29 -2.17 13.29
N LEU A 270 -21.18 -3.01 13.81
CA LEU A 270 -22.62 -2.90 13.58
C LEU A 270 -23.33 -1.95 14.56
N ALA A 271 -22.62 -1.36 15.52
CA ALA A 271 -23.14 -0.34 16.44
C ALA A 271 -23.27 1.05 15.80
N GLY A 272 -22.90 1.23 14.52
CA GLY A 272 -23.02 2.51 13.83
C GLY A 272 -24.47 2.99 13.69
N ASP A 273 -24.68 4.29 13.92
CA ASP A 273 -26.01 4.89 13.88
C ASP A 273 -26.30 5.48 12.50
N ALA A 274 -27.33 4.97 11.83
CA ALA A 274 -27.82 5.54 10.58
C ALA A 274 -28.24 7.00 10.79
N VAL A 275 -27.61 7.91 10.05
CA VAL A 275 -27.89 9.35 10.14
C VAL A 275 -28.18 9.94 8.78
N VAL A 276 -28.94 11.03 8.81
CA VAL A 276 -29.21 11.85 7.65
C VAL A 276 -27.97 12.69 7.31
N ASP A 277 -27.46 12.53 6.09
CA ASP A 277 -26.37 13.34 5.51
C ASP A 277 -26.63 13.72 4.04
N ASN A 278 -25.90 14.73 3.54
CA ASN A 278 -25.89 15.11 2.11
C ASN A 278 -24.72 14.47 1.35
N GLY A 279 -24.59 14.76 0.05
CA GLY A 279 -23.55 14.17 -0.80
C GLY A 279 -22.16 14.46 -0.26
N THR A 280 -21.92 15.70 0.19
CA THR A 280 -20.69 16.09 0.90
C THR A 280 -20.47 15.27 2.16
N GLY A 281 -21.51 15.06 2.97
CA GLY A 281 -21.46 14.29 4.21
C GLY A 281 -21.08 12.83 3.97
N LEU A 282 -21.61 12.21 2.91
CA LEU A 282 -21.20 10.87 2.49
C LEU A 282 -19.72 10.82 2.11
N LEU A 283 -19.24 11.80 1.35
CA LEU A 283 -17.82 11.89 0.97
C LEU A 283 -16.91 12.06 2.19
N MET A 284 -17.30 12.91 3.14
CA MET A 284 -16.58 13.09 4.41
C MET A 284 -16.56 11.80 5.23
N ARG A 285 -17.71 11.12 5.33
CA ARG A 285 -17.87 9.87 6.06
C ARG A 285 -17.02 8.75 5.45
N TRP A 286 -16.97 8.64 4.13
CA TRP A 286 -16.08 7.70 3.44
C TRP A 286 -14.60 8.00 3.70
N ALA A 287 -14.18 9.28 3.62
CA ALA A 287 -12.80 9.66 3.90
C ALA A 287 -12.40 9.31 5.34
N GLN A 288 -13.30 9.51 6.30
CA GLN A 288 -13.09 9.09 7.69
C GLN A 288 -13.01 7.56 7.82
N TRP A 289 -13.93 6.83 7.19
CA TRP A 289 -13.98 5.37 7.21
C TRP A 289 -12.70 4.72 6.69
N MET A 290 -12.16 5.23 5.58
CA MET A 290 -10.89 4.72 5.03
C MET A 290 -9.73 4.84 6.02
N ILE A 291 -9.67 5.91 6.83
CA ILE A 291 -8.59 6.08 7.82
C ILE A 291 -8.88 5.29 9.10
N GLU A 292 -10.07 5.43 9.69
CA GLU A 292 -10.38 4.83 11.00
C GLU A 292 -10.63 3.32 10.94
N VAL A 293 -11.29 2.84 9.88
CA VAL A 293 -11.70 1.43 9.76
C VAL A 293 -10.73 0.65 8.89
N GLN A 294 -10.39 1.19 7.71
CA GLN A 294 -9.51 0.48 6.77
C GLN A 294 -8.02 0.71 7.06
N GLY A 295 -7.66 1.73 7.84
CA GLY A 295 -6.29 1.96 8.30
C GLY A 295 -5.38 2.66 7.28
N VAL A 296 -5.91 3.32 6.25
CA VAL A 296 -5.04 4.07 5.32
C VAL A 296 -4.39 5.28 6.00
N ASP A 297 -3.18 5.64 5.58
CA ASP A 297 -2.41 6.74 6.16
C ASP A 297 -2.69 8.11 5.52
N GLY A 298 -3.37 8.12 4.38
CA GLY A 298 -3.71 9.33 3.65
C GLY A 298 -4.23 9.05 2.24
N PHE A 299 -4.27 10.11 1.42
CA PHE A 299 -4.87 10.05 0.08
C PHE A 299 -4.00 10.73 -0.98
N ARG A 300 -3.92 10.10 -2.16
CA ARG A 300 -3.72 10.81 -3.42
C ARG A 300 -5.09 11.25 -3.91
N LEU A 301 -5.29 12.54 -4.17
CA LEU A 301 -6.59 13.07 -4.58
C LEU A 301 -6.66 13.13 -6.11
N ASP A 302 -7.51 12.29 -6.69
CA ASP A 302 -7.77 12.24 -8.12
C ASP A 302 -8.49 13.50 -8.61
N ALA A 303 -8.16 13.93 -9.83
CA ALA A 303 -8.85 15.04 -10.51
C ALA A 303 -9.07 16.26 -9.60
N HIS A 304 -8.12 16.53 -8.70
CA HIS A 304 -8.33 17.38 -7.52
C HIS A 304 -8.78 18.81 -7.86
N LYS A 305 -8.30 19.36 -8.99
CA LYS A 305 -8.69 20.70 -9.46
C LYS A 305 -10.14 20.81 -9.97
N HIS A 306 -10.81 19.69 -10.22
CA HIS A 306 -12.17 19.63 -10.79
C HIS A 306 -13.25 19.72 -9.70
N ALA A 307 -12.90 19.50 -8.43
CA ALA A 307 -13.78 19.82 -7.30
C ALA A 307 -13.47 21.22 -6.72
N PRO A 308 -14.48 21.92 -6.16
CA PRO A 308 -14.31 23.29 -5.71
C PRO A 308 -13.40 23.39 -4.47
N SER A 309 -12.56 24.43 -4.40
CA SER A 309 -11.59 24.60 -3.31
C SER A 309 -12.22 24.70 -1.91
N TRP A 310 -13.45 25.21 -1.82
CA TRP A 310 -14.18 25.29 -0.55
C TRP A 310 -14.57 23.91 0.00
N PHE A 311 -14.79 22.92 -0.87
CA PHE A 311 -15.06 21.54 -0.43
C PHE A 311 -13.83 20.98 0.27
N TRP A 312 -12.67 21.14 -0.37
CA TRP A 312 -11.41 20.67 0.18
C TRP A 312 -11.06 21.36 1.50
N ASP A 313 -11.06 22.70 1.50
CA ASP A 313 -10.67 23.52 2.65
C ASP A 313 -11.63 23.42 3.82
N GLY A 314 -12.92 23.32 3.54
CA GLY A 314 -13.99 23.37 4.53
C GLY A 314 -14.32 21.99 5.10
N PHE A 315 -14.49 21.00 4.23
CA PHE A 315 -15.17 19.73 4.53
C PHE A 315 -14.21 18.54 4.51
N PHE A 316 -13.48 18.31 3.41
CA PHE A 316 -12.53 17.20 3.35
C PHE A 316 -11.44 17.31 4.42
N ASP A 317 -10.76 18.46 4.51
CA ASP A 317 -9.72 18.68 5.52
C ASP A 317 -10.27 18.52 6.95
N ALA A 318 -11.54 18.88 7.19
CA ALA A 318 -12.18 18.72 8.49
C ALA A 318 -12.54 17.25 8.80
N ALA A 319 -12.98 16.48 7.79
CA ALA A 319 -13.30 15.06 7.95
C ALA A 319 -12.09 14.27 8.46
N ILE A 320 -10.91 14.59 7.94
CA ILE A 320 -9.66 13.85 8.23
C ILE A 320 -8.75 14.55 9.24
N HIS A 321 -9.15 15.71 9.78
CA HIS A 321 -8.33 16.49 10.73
C HIS A 321 -7.96 15.65 11.96
N ASN A 322 -6.65 15.57 12.26
CA ASN A 322 -6.10 14.79 13.36
C ASN A 322 -6.64 13.34 13.46
N LEU A 323 -6.97 12.73 12.32
CA LEU A 323 -7.61 11.42 12.29
C LEU A 323 -6.61 10.26 12.23
N ARG A 324 -5.46 10.46 11.55
CA ARG A 324 -4.43 9.43 11.47
C ARG A 324 -3.79 9.24 12.83
N VAL A 325 -3.80 8.01 13.32
CA VAL A 325 -3.06 7.60 14.53
C VAL A 325 -1.72 7.04 14.08
N ARG A 326 -0.63 7.65 14.55
CA ARG A 326 0.71 7.10 14.34
C ARG A 326 0.91 5.82 15.16
N PRO A 327 1.92 5.01 14.83
CA PRO A 327 2.26 3.82 15.62
C PRO A 327 2.51 4.12 17.11
N ASP A 328 3.01 5.31 17.44
CA ASP A 328 3.24 5.79 18.82
C ASP A 328 1.97 6.26 19.54
N GLY A 329 0.79 6.04 18.95
CA GLY A 329 -0.52 6.42 19.47
C GLY A 329 -0.88 7.90 19.29
N VAL A 330 0.00 8.72 18.71
CA VAL A 330 -0.25 10.16 18.55
C VAL A 330 -1.09 10.42 17.30
N ARG A 331 -2.18 11.18 17.48
CA ARG A 331 -3.00 11.68 16.38
C ARG A 331 -2.30 12.81 15.61
N VAL A 332 -2.35 12.75 14.28
CA VAL A 332 -1.79 13.75 13.36
C VAL A 332 -2.74 14.01 12.20
N ASN A 333 -2.55 15.15 11.54
CA ASN A 333 -3.15 15.38 10.23
C ASN A 333 -2.57 14.36 9.23
N PRO A 334 -3.42 13.58 8.53
CA PRO A 334 -2.97 12.73 7.43
C PRO A 334 -2.35 13.59 6.33
N PHE A 335 -1.25 13.11 5.76
CA PHE A 335 -0.69 13.75 4.57
C PHE A 335 -1.57 13.40 3.36
N THR A 336 -1.88 14.37 2.52
CA THR A 336 -2.62 14.15 1.28
C THR A 336 -1.97 14.92 0.15
N PHE A 337 -2.15 14.48 -1.09
CA PHE A 337 -1.59 15.18 -2.24
C PHE A 337 -2.49 15.08 -3.48
N GLY A 338 -2.81 16.22 -4.08
CA GLY A 338 -3.72 16.27 -5.22
C GLY A 338 -3.04 16.22 -6.59
N GLU A 339 -3.72 15.59 -7.54
CA GLU A 339 -3.42 15.71 -8.97
C GLU A 339 -4.06 16.97 -9.56
N ASN A 340 -3.23 17.93 -9.96
CA ASN A 340 -3.70 19.23 -10.42
C ASN A 340 -3.07 19.60 -11.76
N VAL A 341 -3.70 19.21 -12.87
CA VAL A 341 -3.19 19.48 -14.23
C VAL A 341 -3.34 20.97 -14.59
N THR A 342 -2.48 21.82 -14.01
CA THR A 342 -2.45 23.28 -14.16
C THR A 342 -1.06 23.83 -13.83
N GLY A 343 -0.86 25.15 -13.92
CA GLY A 343 0.40 25.83 -13.58
C GLY A 343 0.66 25.88 -12.07
N ASN A 344 1.92 25.98 -11.66
CA ASN A 344 2.33 25.89 -10.26
C ASN A 344 1.66 26.95 -9.37
N PHE A 345 1.49 28.19 -9.86
CA PHE A 345 0.86 29.23 -9.06
C PHE A 345 -0.61 28.96 -8.77
N GLU A 346 -1.32 28.34 -9.71
CA GLU A 346 -2.71 27.92 -9.49
C GLU A 346 -2.78 26.82 -8.43
N ILE A 347 -1.86 25.84 -8.49
CA ILE A 347 -1.76 24.78 -7.49
C ILE A 347 -1.50 25.36 -6.09
N LEU A 348 -0.49 26.22 -5.96
CA LEU A 348 -0.09 26.80 -4.67
C LEU A 348 -1.21 27.64 -4.06
N ASN A 349 -1.86 28.49 -4.85
CA ASN A 349 -2.86 29.42 -4.37
C ASN A 349 -4.18 28.73 -4.01
N ASN A 350 -4.61 27.74 -4.80
CA ASN A 350 -5.98 27.21 -4.72
C ASN A 350 -6.08 25.76 -4.25
N GLN A 351 -5.02 24.96 -4.40
CA GLN A 351 -5.09 23.51 -4.25
C GLN A 351 -4.26 22.95 -3.08
N THR A 352 -3.25 23.68 -2.59
CA THR A 352 -2.51 23.24 -1.38
C THR A 352 -3.05 23.89 -0.10
N ARG A 353 -2.90 23.18 1.02
CA ARG A 353 -3.07 23.72 2.38
C ARG A 353 -2.16 22.96 3.34
N LYS A 354 -1.10 23.62 3.82
CA LYS A 354 -0.17 23.08 4.81
C LYS A 354 -0.07 24.06 5.97
N ASP A 355 -0.79 23.78 7.05
CA ASP A 355 -0.87 24.60 8.25
C ASP A 355 -1.09 23.71 9.49
N ALA A 356 -1.45 24.30 10.64
CA ALA A 356 -1.72 23.52 11.85
C ALA A 356 -3.00 22.65 11.74
N PHE A 357 -3.88 22.93 10.77
CA PHE A 357 -5.15 22.26 10.58
C PHE A 357 -5.08 21.15 9.51
N ALA A 358 -4.31 21.33 8.43
CA ALA A 358 -4.21 20.34 7.36
C ALA A 358 -2.78 20.20 6.80
N ASP A 359 -2.46 19.02 6.24
CA ASP A 359 -1.21 18.71 5.53
C ASP A 359 -1.51 18.19 4.11
N ARG A 360 -2.12 19.05 3.29
CA ARG A 360 -2.50 18.77 1.88
C ARG A 360 -1.58 19.47 0.89
N ASP A 361 -0.88 18.66 0.11
CA ASP A 361 0.11 19.06 -0.90
C ASP A 361 -0.38 18.71 -2.32
N ALA A 362 0.51 18.70 -3.31
CA ALA A 362 0.19 18.35 -4.68
C ALA A 362 1.30 17.54 -5.36
N LEU A 363 0.94 16.77 -6.40
CA LEU A 363 1.91 16.21 -7.34
C LEU A 363 2.65 17.33 -8.08
N ASP A 364 3.97 17.22 -8.21
CA ASP A 364 4.79 18.17 -8.96
C ASP A 364 4.73 17.85 -10.47
N LEU A 365 3.57 18.07 -11.08
CA LEU A 365 3.28 17.68 -12.46
C LEU A 365 4.08 18.49 -13.49
N GLN A 366 4.32 19.78 -13.23
CA GLN A 366 5.12 20.63 -14.11
C GLN A 366 6.59 20.20 -14.09
N GLY A 367 7.16 19.94 -12.90
CA GLY A 367 8.50 19.38 -12.77
C GLY A 367 8.66 18.04 -13.48
N ALA A 368 7.72 17.12 -13.28
CA ALA A 368 7.72 15.81 -13.94
C ALA A 368 7.64 15.93 -15.47
N ALA A 369 6.79 16.81 -16.00
CA ALA A 369 6.70 17.07 -17.43
C ALA A 369 8.03 17.57 -18.01
N ARG A 370 8.71 18.49 -17.33
CA ARG A 370 10.01 19.01 -17.79
C ARG A 370 11.13 17.97 -17.75
N LEU A 371 11.12 17.07 -16.76
CA LEU A 371 12.06 15.95 -16.72
C LEU A 371 11.85 15.01 -17.92
N ARG A 372 10.59 14.72 -18.28
CA ARG A 372 10.26 13.90 -19.45
C ARG A 372 10.58 14.61 -20.77
N ASP A 373 10.33 15.92 -20.88
CA ASP A 373 10.73 16.73 -22.03
C ASP A 373 12.25 16.66 -22.24
N LEU A 374 13.02 16.79 -21.16
CA LEU A 374 14.48 16.71 -21.18
C LEU A 374 14.95 15.30 -21.60
N LEU A 375 14.35 14.26 -21.03
CA LEU A 375 14.65 12.87 -21.38
C LEU A 375 14.44 12.61 -22.88
N ASN A 376 13.33 13.09 -23.43
CA ASN A 376 12.98 12.90 -24.83
C ASN A 376 13.78 13.79 -25.80
N ALA A 377 14.45 14.83 -25.30
CA ALA A 377 15.28 15.73 -26.10
C ALA A 377 16.67 15.14 -26.42
N ASN A 378 17.10 14.08 -25.75
CA ASN A 378 18.33 13.33 -26.04
C ASN A 378 19.61 14.19 -26.10
N GLY A 379 19.80 15.10 -25.14
CA GLY A 379 20.95 16.01 -25.12
C GLY A 379 20.77 17.31 -25.92
N LEU A 380 19.56 17.57 -26.44
CA LEU A 380 19.22 18.83 -27.11
C LEU A 380 18.46 19.79 -26.18
N GLY A 381 18.23 19.41 -24.93
CA GLY A 381 17.51 20.18 -23.93
C GLY A 381 18.42 21.01 -23.03
N SER A 382 17.87 21.49 -21.92
CA SER A 382 18.65 22.08 -20.83
C SER A 382 17.95 21.92 -19.49
N TRP A 383 18.72 21.57 -18.47
CA TRP A 383 18.28 21.52 -17.06
C TRP A 383 17.80 22.88 -16.53
N SER A 384 18.17 23.99 -17.20
CA SER A 384 17.67 25.32 -16.85
C SER A 384 16.15 25.43 -16.97
N ASN A 385 15.51 24.67 -17.87
CA ASN A 385 14.05 24.69 -18.04
C ASN A 385 13.29 24.15 -16.82
N ILE A 386 13.94 23.29 -16.02
CA ILE A 386 13.36 22.70 -14.82
C ILE A 386 13.54 23.63 -13.60
N THR A 387 14.65 24.39 -13.57
CA THR A 387 15.09 25.17 -12.40
C THR A 387 14.80 26.68 -12.48
N SER A 388 14.57 27.25 -13.67
CA SER A 388 14.40 28.70 -13.86
C SER A 388 12.97 29.16 -14.16
N ASN A 389 12.06 28.24 -14.50
CA ASN A 389 10.68 28.58 -14.82
C ASN A 389 9.79 28.37 -13.60
N VAL A 390 9.46 29.45 -12.88
CA VAL A 390 8.70 29.34 -11.62
C VAL A 390 7.29 28.79 -11.81
N ASP A 391 6.59 29.07 -12.90
CA ASP A 391 5.20 28.57 -13.07
C ASP A 391 5.13 27.19 -13.78
N SER A 392 6.18 26.80 -14.50
CA SER A 392 6.21 25.53 -15.25
C SER A 392 7.45 24.66 -15.02
N GLY A 393 8.14 24.87 -13.90
CA GLY A 393 9.24 24.05 -13.39
C GLY A 393 8.80 23.28 -12.14
N HIS A 394 9.71 23.00 -11.22
CA HIS A 394 9.34 22.36 -9.95
C HIS A 394 8.42 23.23 -9.08
N LEU A 395 7.38 22.62 -8.51
CA LEU A 395 6.43 23.28 -7.61
C LEU A 395 7.11 23.93 -6.38
N ASP A 396 8.12 23.26 -5.82
CA ASP A 396 8.93 23.76 -4.69
C ASP A 396 9.62 25.10 -5.02
N VAL A 397 10.19 25.21 -6.23
CA VAL A 397 10.84 26.45 -6.69
C VAL A 397 9.82 27.56 -6.90
N ALA A 398 8.59 27.21 -7.30
CA ALA A 398 7.50 28.16 -7.48
C ALA A 398 7.01 28.79 -6.17
N ASP A 399 7.13 28.06 -5.05
CA ASP A 399 6.65 28.48 -3.73
C ASP A 399 7.46 29.66 -3.18
N ASP A 400 8.78 29.48 -3.04
CA ASP A 400 9.65 30.47 -2.40
C ASP A 400 10.97 30.73 -3.15
N GLY A 401 11.19 30.08 -4.30
CA GLY A 401 12.43 30.18 -5.07
C GLY A 401 13.59 29.34 -4.52
N ILE A 402 13.35 28.53 -3.49
CA ILE A 402 14.35 27.68 -2.83
C ILE A 402 14.00 26.22 -3.06
N VAL A 403 15.01 25.39 -3.31
CA VAL A 403 14.83 23.93 -3.37
C VAL A 403 15.05 23.35 -1.97
N ASN A 404 13.97 23.21 -1.20
CA ASN A 404 13.98 22.75 0.20
C ASN A 404 12.98 21.61 0.48
N GLY A 405 12.16 21.22 -0.50
CA GLY A 405 11.22 20.11 -0.41
C GLY A 405 9.96 20.41 0.38
N THR A 406 9.58 21.67 0.49
CA THR A 406 8.42 22.11 1.28
C THR A 406 7.09 21.91 0.58
N LYS A 407 7.11 21.94 -0.76
CA LYS A 407 5.97 21.74 -1.64
C LYS A 407 6.30 20.75 -2.73
N GLY A 408 5.28 20.04 -3.17
CA GLY A 408 5.38 19.14 -4.31
C GLY A 408 5.88 17.75 -3.95
N LEU A 409 5.12 16.76 -4.39
CA LEU A 409 5.53 15.37 -4.41
C LEU A 409 6.18 15.09 -5.77
N ASN A 410 7.51 14.95 -5.75
CA ASN A 410 8.33 14.88 -6.95
C ASN A 410 8.22 13.51 -7.62
N HIS A 411 8.15 13.47 -8.95
CA HIS A 411 8.11 12.22 -9.72
C HIS A 411 8.65 12.46 -11.14
N VAL A 412 9.01 11.38 -11.84
CA VAL A 412 9.33 11.43 -13.29
C VAL A 412 8.14 10.89 -14.09
N PHE A 413 7.58 9.77 -13.65
CA PHE A 413 6.50 9.05 -14.31
C PHE A 413 5.33 8.83 -13.35
N SER A 414 4.16 8.57 -13.92
CA SER A 414 2.94 8.12 -13.23
C SER A 414 2.13 7.22 -14.14
N HIS A 415 1.04 6.64 -13.66
CA HIS A 415 0.13 5.85 -14.50
C HIS A 415 -0.44 6.64 -15.71
N ASP A 416 -0.64 7.96 -15.61
CA ASP A 416 -1.12 8.79 -16.72
C ASP A 416 -0.01 9.21 -17.68
N ASN A 417 1.22 9.35 -17.19
CA ASN A 417 2.37 9.83 -17.94
C ASN A 417 3.59 8.95 -17.70
N GLY A 418 3.42 7.66 -17.97
CA GLY A 418 4.43 6.63 -17.81
C GLY A 418 5.62 6.73 -18.79
N SER A 419 6.55 5.79 -18.64
CA SER A 419 7.72 5.64 -19.51
C SER A 419 7.33 5.26 -20.95
N VAL A 420 6.33 4.40 -21.10
CA VAL A 420 5.74 3.98 -22.37
C VAL A 420 4.26 3.62 -22.24
N GLY A 421 3.58 3.47 -23.38
CA GLY A 421 2.15 3.16 -23.45
C GLY A 421 1.29 4.38 -23.75
N ASN A 422 0.09 4.15 -24.28
CA ASN A 422 -0.86 5.20 -24.66
C ASN A 422 -2.18 5.14 -23.88
N GLY A 423 -2.34 4.15 -23.01
CA GLY A 423 -3.55 3.93 -22.22
C GLY A 423 -4.64 3.09 -22.92
N GLY A 424 -4.48 2.71 -24.18
CA GLY A 424 -5.46 1.92 -24.93
C GLY A 424 -5.20 0.42 -24.96
N SER A 425 -4.07 -0.03 -24.44
CA SER A 425 -3.69 -1.44 -24.35
C SER A 425 -2.65 -1.65 -23.25
N MET A 426 -2.44 -2.90 -22.84
CA MET A 426 -1.31 -3.25 -21.97
C MET A 426 -0.02 -2.65 -22.53
N PRO A 427 0.71 -1.84 -21.75
CA PRO A 427 1.89 -1.16 -22.28
C PRO A 427 3.02 -2.19 -22.54
N PRO A 428 3.92 -1.95 -23.51
CA PRO A 428 5.12 -2.76 -23.67
C PRO A 428 6.13 -2.48 -22.55
N LEU A 429 7.13 -3.35 -22.38
CA LEU A 429 8.27 -3.05 -21.50
C LEU A 429 9.11 -1.89 -22.10
N PRO A 430 9.61 -0.96 -21.26
CA PRO A 430 10.38 0.18 -21.71
C PRO A 430 11.86 -0.17 -21.95
N THR A 431 12.50 0.52 -22.87
CA THR A 431 13.97 0.46 -23.02
C THR A 431 14.69 1.19 -21.88
N ALA A 432 15.99 0.93 -21.66
CA ALA A 432 16.80 1.64 -20.67
C ALA A 432 16.74 3.18 -20.79
N GLN A 433 16.65 3.70 -22.03
CA GLN A 433 16.45 5.12 -22.27
C GLN A 433 15.09 5.62 -21.76
N GLN A 434 14.01 4.89 -22.07
CA GLN A 434 12.65 5.29 -21.70
C GLN A 434 12.41 5.27 -20.19
N GLN A 435 13.16 4.46 -19.43
CA GLN A 435 13.09 4.40 -17.97
C GLN A 435 13.72 5.61 -17.26
N GLY A 436 14.53 6.42 -17.96
CA GLY A 436 15.01 7.71 -17.45
C GLY A 436 15.77 7.65 -16.12
N TYR A 437 16.72 6.73 -15.96
CA TYR A 437 17.45 6.53 -14.70
C TYR A 437 18.16 7.79 -14.20
N GLN A 438 18.74 8.59 -15.10
CA GLN A 438 19.36 9.88 -14.79
C GLN A 438 18.36 10.92 -14.25
N MET A 439 17.10 10.86 -14.66
CA MET A 439 16.05 11.73 -14.12
C MET A 439 15.66 11.32 -12.70
N HIS A 440 15.64 10.01 -12.43
CA HIS A 440 15.45 9.48 -11.09
C HIS A 440 16.63 9.80 -10.17
N ALA A 441 17.88 9.73 -10.66
CA ALA A 441 19.05 10.12 -9.89
C ALA A 441 18.99 11.60 -9.45
N TYR A 442 18.61 12.51 -10.36
CA TYR A 442 18.36 13.91 -10.03
C TYR A 442 17.25 14.06 -8.98
N MET A 443 16.10 13.41 -9.21
CA MET A 443 14.91 13.52 -8.36
C MET A 443 15.12 12.91 -6.95
N LEU A 444 15.79 11.78 -6.83
CA LEU A 444 16.03 11.12 -5.55
C LEU A 444 17.13 11.85 -4.75
N MET A 445 18.12 12.46 -5.40
CA MET A 445 19.17 13.17 -4.66
C MET A 445 18.77 14.59 -4.23
N ARG A 446 17.63 15.13 -4.68
CA ARG A 446 17.13 16.46 -4.23
C ARG A 446 16.21 16.37 -2.99
N PRO A 447 16.00 17.50 -2.26
CA PRO A 447 15.10 17.56 -1.10
C PRO A 447 13.62 17.30 -1.46
N GLY A 448 12.83 16.97 -0.45
CA GLY A 448 11.38 16.75 -0.58
C GLY A 448 11.04 15.29 -0.81
N ARG A 449 9.74 14.97 -0.77
CA ARG A 449 9.21 13.62 -1.01
C ARG A 449 9.31 13.27 -2.50
N ALA A 450 9.58 12.02 -2.83
CA ALA A 450 9.81 11.59 -4.22
C ALA A 450 9.17 10.22 -4.49
N ILE A 451 8.58 10.05 -5.69
CA ILE A 451 7.89 8.84 -6.15
C ILE A 451 8.70 8.17 -7.26
N VAL A 452 8.90 6.86 -7.13
CA VAL A 452 9.18 5.96 -8.25
C VAL A 452 7.87 5.30 -8.66
N TYR A 453 7.57 5.21 -9.96
CA TYR A 453 6.36 4.56 -10.45
C TYR A 453 6.68 3.15 -10.96
N HIS A 454 5.95 2.16 -10.45
CA HIS A 454 6.02 0.76 -10.86
C HIS A 454 4.63 0.26 -11.28
N ASN A 455 4.57 -0.31 -12.49
CA ASN A 455 3.42 -1.04 -12.96
C ASN A 455 3.77 -2.53 -12.82
N GLY A 456 3.04 -3.25 -11.98
CA GLY A 456 3.32 -4.66 -11.72
C GLY A 456 2.78 -5.60 -12.79
N ARG A 457 1.90 -5.14 -13.68
CA ARG A 457 1.40 -5.91 -14.84
C ARG A 457 0.67 -7.22 -14.49
N ALA A 458 0.14 -7.36 -13.28
CA ALA A 458 -0.58 -8.55 -12.82
C ALA A 458 -2.03 -8.63 -13.37
N ILE A 459 -2.60 -7.50 -13.79
CA ILE A 459 -4.01 -7.40 -14.19
C ILE A 459 -4.17 -7.62 -15.70
N PHE A 460 -4.32 -8.88 -16.12
CA PHE A 460 -4.47 -9.28 -17.53
C PHE A 460 -5.94 -9.46 -17.97
N THR A 461 -6.90 -9.35 -17.06
CA THR A 461 -8.33 -9.53 -17.34
C THR A 461 -8.97 -8.37 -18.09
N ARG A 462 -8.26 -7.23 -18.19
CA ARG A 462 -8.74 -6.03 -18.90
C ARG A 462 -8.72 -6.27 -20.41
N ALA A 463 -9.91 -6.38 -21.01
CA ALA A 463 -10.05 -6.55 -22.46
C ALA A 463 -10.17 -5.22 -23.22
N ASN A 464 -10.71 -4.18 -22.58
CA ASN A 464 -10.92 -2.84 -23.12
C ASN A 464 -10.81 -1.80 -21.99
N GLY A 465 -10.68 -0.52 -22.34
CA GLY A 465 -10.66 0.58 -21.35
C GLY A 465 -9.27 1.19 -21.15
N PHE A 466 -9.13 1.98 -20.08
CA PHE A 466 -7.88 2.64 -19.73
C PHE A 466 -6.89 1.62 -19.13
N PHE A 467 -5.67 1.59 -19.66
CA PHE A 467 -4.54 0.87 -19.10
C PHE A 467 -3.55 1.85 -18.47
N PRO A 468 -3.18 1.71 -17.20
CA PRO A 468 -2.05 2.43 -16.63
C PRO A 468 -0.83 2.27 -17.52
N ARG A 469 -0.16 3.39 -17.82
CA ARG A 469 1.08 3.36 -18.61
C ARG A 469 2.16 2.60 -17.84
N GLU A 470 3.23 2.24 -18.53
CA GLU A 470 4.35 1.56 -17.88
C GLU A 470 5.16 2.55 -17.03
N GLY A 471 5.78 2.06 -15.97
CA GLY A 471 6.65 2.85 -15.09
C GLY A 471 8.12 2.50 -15.29
N VAL A 472 8.78 2.23 -14.17
CA VAL A 472 10.14 1.71 -14.10
C VAL A 472 10.04 0.28 -13.57
N PRO A 473 10.11 -0.74 -14.45
CA PRO A 473 9.92 -2.13 -14.03
C PRO A 473 10.90 -2.58 -12.94
N ILE A 474 12.13 -2.08 -12.99
CA ILE A 474 13.20 -2.42 -12.03
C ILE A 474 13.10 -1.70 -10.68
N ALA A 475 11.96 -1.05 -10.37
CA ALA A 475 11.80 -0.25 -9.15
C ALA A 475 12.08 -1.03 -7.84
N MET A 476 11.90 -2.35 -7.85
CA MET A 476 12.18 -3.27 -6.75
C MET A 476 13.41 -4.18 -6.99
N GLY A 477 14.13 -4.00 -8.10
CA GLY A 477 15.38 -4.71 -8.36
C GLY A 477 15.30 -5.88 -9.34
N TRP A 478 14.13 -6.19 -9.92
CA TRP A 478 13.97 -7.24 -10.94
C TRP A 478 13.71 -6.65 -12.32
N ASP A 479 14.48 -7.07 -13.32
CA ASP A 479 14.28 -6.68 -14.71
C ASP A 479 13.48 -7.75 -15.47
N PRO A 480 12.18 -7.52 -15.74
CA PRO A 480 11.37 -8.50 -16.47
C PRO A 480 11.81 -8.67 -17.93
N ALA A 481 12.56 -7.72 -18.51
CA ALA A 481 13.04 -7.83 -19.89
C ALA A 481 14.22 -8.79 -20.02
N THR A 482 15.09 -8.85 -19.01
CA THR A 482 16.28 -9.72 -19.00
C THR A 482 16.15 -10.92 -18.07
N GLN A 483 15.14 -10.93 -17.19
CA GLN A 483 14.89 -11.94 -16.17
C GLN A 483 16.09 -12.09 -15.22
N GLN A 484 16.65 -10.95 -14.79
CA GLN A 484 17.80 -10.86 -13.89
C GLN A 484 17.59 -9.74 -12.87
N MET A 485 18.38 -9.77 -11.78
CA MET A 485 18.43 -8.65 -10.83
C MET A 485 19.12 -7.44 -11.47
N ASP A 486 18.54 -6.25 -11.29
CA ASP A 486 19.09 -4.96 -11.67
C ASP A 486 18.81 -3.95 -10.54
N ASP A 487 19.84 -3.55 -9.82
CA ASP A 487 19.77 -2.69 -8.64
C ASP A 487 19.84 -1.19 -8.96
N THR A 488 19.74 -0.79 -10.23
CA THR A 488 19.95 0.61 -10.66
C THR A 488 19.06 1.59 -9.91
N ILE A 489 17.77 1.26 -9.68
CA ILE A 489 16.84 2.12 -8.95
C ILE A 489 16.91 1.91 -7.44
N THR A 490 16.99 0.66 -6.98
CA THR A 490 17.05 0.36 -5.54
C THR A 490 18.30 0.98 -4.91
N THR A 491 19.43 0.99 -5.60
CA THR A 491 20.65 1.72 -5.19
C THR A 491 20.38 3.22 -5.02
N LEU A 492 19.67 3.88 -5.95
CA LEU A 492 19.35 5.31 -5.83
C LEU A 492 18.43 5.61 -4.64
N VAL A 493 17.42 4.75 -4.42
CA VAL A 493 16.49 4.85 -3.28
C VAL A 493 17.26 4.68 -1.96
N GLN A 494 18.11 3.67 -1.87
CA GLN A 494 18.94 3.42 -0.69
C GLN A 494 19.95 4.53 -0.43
N LEU A 495 20.62 5.08 -1.47
CA LEU A 495 21.52 6.23 -1.32
C LEU A 495 20.79 7.46 -0.80
N ARG A 496 19.52 7.66 -1.18
CA ARG A 496 18.73 8.80 -0.71
C ARG A 496 18.54 8.76 0.81
N ASN A 497 18.32 7.57 1.37
CA ASN A 497 18.23 7.33 2.81
C ASN A 497 19.58 7.57 3.49
N GLN A 498 20.66 7.07 2.89
CA GLN A 498 21.98 7.02 3.50
C GLN A 498 22.73 8.36 3.48
N VAL A 499 22.68 9.12 2.38
CA VAL A 499 23.58 10.27 2.16
C VAL A 499 22.91 11.58 1.76
N ALA A 500 21.72 11.57 1.16
CA ALA A 500 21.15 12.75 0.47
C ALA A 500 20.57 13.85 1.40
N ARG A 501 21.26 14.24 2.48
CA ARG A 501 20.78 15.18 3.53
C ARG A 501 21.25 16.63 3.30
N GLY A 502 20.46 17.60 3.74
CA GLY A 502 20.81 19.04 3.70
C GLY A 502 20.12 19.82 2.56
N GLN A 503 20.37 21.11 2.47
CA GLN A 503 19.86 21.98 1.40
C GLN A 503 20.48 21.65 0.04
N TYR A 504 19.81 22.05 -1.03
CA TYR A 504 20.24 21.83 -2.41
C TYR A 504 21.05 23.02 -2.94
N PHE A 505 22.20 22.75 -3.58
CA PHE A 505 23.03 23.78 -4.22
C PHE A 505 23.53 23.31 -5.58
N ALA A 506 23.11 23.99 -6.66
CA ALA A 506 23.70 23.80 -7.99
C ALA A 506 25.09 24.43 -8.06
N LEU A 507 26.06 23.72 -8.67
CA LEU A 507 27.49 24.07 -8.58
C LEU A 507 28.11 24.52 -9.92
N ASN A 508 27.41 24.34 -11.03
CA ASN A 508 27.88 24.75 -12.35
C ASN A 508 26.91 25.71 -13.05
N GLY A 509 27.47 26.65 -13.83
CA GLY A 509 26.67 27.66 -14.54
C GLY A 509 26.13 27.20 -15.89
N ASN A 510 26.93 26.44 -16.66
CA ASN A 510 26.44 25.83 -17.91
C ASN A 510 25.82 24.47 -17.58
N ILE A 511 24.49 24.40 -17.72
CA ILE A 511 23.65 23.24 -17.43
C ILE A 511 22.83 22.83 -18.66
N SER A 512 23.37 23.02 -19.87
CA SER A 512 22.76 22.47 -21.09
C SER A 512 22.69 20.95 -21.00
N ASP A 513 23.83 20.30 -20.80
CA ASP A 513 23.90 18.83 -20.83
C ASP A 513 24.05 18.24 -19.42
N VAL A 514 25.00 18.79 -18.64
CA VAL A 514 25.35 18.31 -17.30
C VAL A 514 24.88 19.28 -16.23
N LEU A 515 24.16 18.76 -15.23
CA LEU A 515 23.87 19.47 -13.99
C LEU A 515 24.64 18.82 -12.84
N VAL A 516 25.42 19.60 -12.11
CA VAL A 516 26.12 19.20 -10.89
C VAL A 516 25.51 19.95 -9.72
N PHE A 517 25.13 19.23 -8.67
CA PHE A 517 24.63 19.81 -7.44
C PHE A 517 25.13 19.04 -6.23
N GLU A 518 25.13 19.68 -5.08
CA GLU A 518 25.39 19.04 -3.80
C GLU A 518 24.22 19.18 -2.84
N ARG A 519 24.19 18.28 -1.86
CA ARG A 519 23.40 18.43 -0.65
C ARG A 519 24.31 18.81 0.50
N ALA A 520 24.05 19.95 1.14
CA ALA A 520 24.92 20.48 2.18
C ALA A 520 24.11 21.07 3.35
N ALA A 521 24.67 20.99 4.55
CA ALA A 521 24.12 21.60 5.76
C ALA A 521 25.24 22.26 6.55
N ASN A 522 24.97 23.45 7.11
CA ASN A 522 25.94 24.22 7.91
C ASN A 522 27.29 24.47 7.20
N GLY A 523 27.28 24.58 5.86
CA GLY A 523 28.49 24.78 5.07
C GLY A 523 29.32 23.51 4.83
N PHE A 524 28.78 22.32 5.15
CA PHE A 524 29.42 21.03 4.89
C PHE A 524 28.56 20.20 3.93
N ALA A 525 29.17 19.72 2.85
CA ALA A 525 28.52 18.83 1.89
C ALA A 525 28.36 17.40 2.46
N ASN A 526 27.33 16.69 2.01
CA ASN A 526 27.01 15.30 2.36
C ASN A 526 26.98 14.38 1.13
N VAL A 527 26.62 14.92 -0.03
CA VAL A 527 26.66 14.20 -1.31
C VAL A 527 26.81 15.19 -2.46
N LEU A 528 27.58 14.79 -3.47
CA LEU A 528 27.77 15.49 -4.74
C LEU A 528 27.17 14.63 -5.85
N THR A 529 26.23 15.17 -6.61
CA THR A 529 25.52 14.44 -7.68
C THR A 529 25.72 15.17 -9.00
N ALA A 530 26.03 14.43 -10.05
CA ALA A 530 26.04 14.94 -11.41
C ALA A 530 25.17 14.07 -12.32
N VAL A 531 24.36 14.71 -13.15
CA VAL A 531 23.44 14.09 -14.10
C VAL A 531 23.66 14.67 -15.50
N ASN A 532 23.49 13.85 -16.53
CA ASN A 532 23.78 14.14 -17.92
C ASN A 532 22.66 13.61 -18.82
N ASP A 533 22.12 14.46 -19.69
CA ASP A 533 20.99 14.12 -20.58
C ASP A 533 21.42 13.64 -21.98
N ARG A 534 22.71 13.60 -22.29
CA ARG A 534 23.23 13.22 -23.61
C ARG A 534 23.08 11.72 -23.89
N PHE A 535 22.67 11.37 -25.11
CA PHE A 535 22.53 9.99 -25.60
C PHE A 535 23.50 9.63 -26.74
N ASP A 536 24.61 10.35 -26.88
CA ASP A 536 25.78 9.94 -27.67
C ASP A 536 26.84 9.28 -26.79
N ALA A 537 27.78 8.52 -27.39
CA ALA A 537 28.79 7.79 -26.63
C ALA A 537 29.82 8.72 -25.96
N GLY A 538 30.23 8.40 -24.74
CA GLY A 538 31.35 9.05 -24.04
C GLY A 538 30.97 9.62 -22.67
N PHE A 539 31.68 10.67 -22.24
CA PHE A 539 31.43 11.37 -20.98
C PHE A 539 31.69 12.87 -21.15
N GLN A 540 31.20 13.66 -20.21
CA GLN A 540 31.48 15.09 -20.10
C GLN A 540 32.37 15.36 -18.88
N THR A 541 33.44 16.14 -19.06
CA THR A 541 34.28 16.58 -17.95
C THR A 541 33.82 17.94 -17.44
N ILE A 542 33.58 18.03 -16.13
CA ILE A 542 33.19 19.28 -15.48
C ILE A 542 33.96 19.49 -14.18
N THR A 543 34.46 20.70 -13.98
CA THR A 543 35.12 21.11 -12.73
C THR A 543 34.20 22.06 -11.98
N VAL A 544 33.94 21.74 -10.70
CA VAL A 544 33.12 22.55 -9.79
C VAL A 544 33.84 22.77 -8.47
N ASN A 545 33.32 23.68 -7.66
CA ASN A 545 33.76 23.86 -6.28
C ASN A 545 32.64 23.38 -5.35
N THR A 546 32.92 22.36 -4.55
CA THR A 546 32.01 21.82 -3.53
C THR A 546 32.32 22.39 -2.15
N SER A 547 31.36 22.33 -1.24
CA SER A 547 31.55 22.65 0.18
C SER A 547 32.33 21.57 0.96
N TYR A 548 32.76 20.47 0.34
CA TYR A 548 33.70 19.55 0.97
C TYR A 548 35.07 20.20 1.23
N ALA A 549 35.71 19.80 2.33
CA ALA A 549 37.04 20.27 2.67
C ALA A 549 38.09 19.72 1.69
N GLN A 550 39.16 20.49 1.46
CA GLN A 550 40.30 20.00 0.70
C GLN A 550 40.88 18.75 1.36
N GLY A 551 41.18 17.73 0.54
CA GLY A 551 41.70 16.44 0.98
C GLY A 551 40.62 15.41 1.34
N THR A 552 39.34 15.80 1.38
CA THR A 552 38.24 14.84 1.54
C THR A 552 38.27 13.82 0.40
N ARG A 553 38.03 12.55 0.74
CA ARG A 553 38.04 11.40 -0.15
C ARG A 553 36.59 11.06 -0.50
N LEU A 554 36.22 11.24 -1.76
CA LEU A 554 34.88 11.00 -2.26
C LEU A 554 34.86 9.77 -3.14
N HIS A 555 33.96 8.83 -2.86
CA HIS A 555 33.79 7.57 -3.58
C HIS A 555 32.56 7.63 -4.46
N GLU A 556 32.64 7.05 -5.66
CA GLU A 556 31.49 6.85 -6.54
C GLU A 556 30.57 5.78 -5.94
N MET A 557 29.32 6.14 -5.69
CA MET A 557 28.42 5.37 -4.83
C MET A 557 27.42 4.52 -5.61
N THR A 558 27.29 4.70 -6.93
CA THR A 558 26.27 4.02 -7.74
C THR A 558 26.77 2.76 -8.41
N GLY A 559 28.09 2.53 -8.41
CA GLY A 559 28.75 1.44 -9.12
C GLY A 559 28.97 1.75 -10.61
N ASN A 560 28.55 2.92 -11.10
CA ASN A 560 28.68 3.29 -12.50
C ASN A 560 30.16 3.40 -12.94
N ALA A 561 31.07 3.78 -12.04
CA ALA A 561 32.49 3.81 -12.35
C ALA A 561 33.10 2.40 -12.51
N ALA A 562 32.53 1.40 -11.82
CA ALA A 562 32.99 0.01 -11.88
C ALA A 562 32.24 -0.83 -12.93
N ASP A 563 31.10 -0.34 -13.44
CA ASP A 563 30.26 -1.02 -14.43
C ASP A 563 30.91 -0.94 -15.83
N PRO A 564 31.38 -2.07 -16.41
CA PRO A 564 32.06 -2.06 -17.71
C PRO A 564 31.13 -1.71 -18.88
N VAL A 565 29.80 -1.71 -18.68
CA VAL A 565 28.84 -1.23 -19.68
C VAL A 565 28.77 0.30 -19.68
N VAL A 566 28.92 0.94 -18.52
CA VAL A 566 28.92 2.41 -18.38
C VAL A 566 30.30 2.98 -18.66
N ASP A 567 31.35 2.39 -18.09
CA ASP A 567 32.73 2.87 -18.15
C ASP A 567 33.71 1.82 -18.71
N PRO A 568 33.62 1.49 -20.01
CA PRO A 568 34.43 0.43 -20.62
C PRO A 568 35.95 0.74 -20.67
N ASN A 569 36.36 1.98 -20.41
CA ASN A 569 37.76 2.41 -20.48
C ASN A 569 38.34 2.87 -19.13
N ASN A 570 37.57 2.76 -18.04
CA ASN A 570 37.91 3.27 -16.71
C ASN A 570 38.21 4.78 -16.71
N ASP A 571 37.39 5.55 -17.45
CA ASP A 571 37.47 7.01 -17.56
C ASP A 571 36.81 7.72 -16.35
N ILE A 572 35.89 7.07 -15.65
CA ILE A 572 35.18 7.60 -14.47
C ILE A 572 35.95 7.19 -13.21
N PRO A 573 36.42 8.16 -12.39
CA PRO A 573 37.18 7.81 -11.18
C PRO A 573 36.30 7.17 -10.11
N GLU A 574 36.63 5.97 -9.62
CA GLU A 574 35.97 5.42 -8.43
C GLU A 574 36.19 6.28 -7.17
N LEU A 575 37.32 7.01 -7.11
CA LEU A 575 37.72 7.88 -6.00
C LEU A 575 38.21 9.24 -6.50
N ILE A 576 37.72 10.29 -5.87
CA ILE A 576 38.17 11.67 -6.07
C ILE A 576 38.69 12.26 -4.76
N ILE A 577 39.82 12.96 -4.83
CA ILE A 577 40.33 13.75 -3.71
C ILE A 577 40.00 15.21 -3.95
N VAL A 578 39.28 15.84 -3.02
CA VAL A 578 38.89 17.24 -3.14
C VAL A 578 40.13 18.13 -3.14
N GLY A 579 40.26 18.95 -4.17
CA GLY A 579 41.37 19.87 -4.37
C GLY A 579 41.28 21.14 -3.52
N ALA A 580 42.23 22.05 -3.74
CA ALA A 580 42.24 23.35 -3.06
C ALA A 580 40.97 24.14 -3.35
N GLY A 581 40.41 24.79 -2.32
CA GLY A 581 39.18 25.58 -2.44
C GLY A 581 37.92 24.77 -2.77
N GLY A 582 37.92 23.46 -2.48
CA GLY A 582 36.78 22.57 -2.75
C GLY A 582 36.71 22.10 -4.20
N SER A 583 37.77 22.29 -5.00
CA SER A 583 37.74 21.97 -6.42
C SER A 583 37.68 20.46 -6.68
N VAL A 584 36.71 20.03 -7.49
CA VAL A 584 36.51 18.64 -7.93
C VAL A 584 36.30 18.60 -9.44
N THR A 585 36.95 17.67 -10.13
CA THR A 585 36.72 17.38 -11.55
C THR A 585 36.00 16.05 -11.68
N LEU A 586 34.82 16.08 -12.30
CA LEU A 586 33.95 14.93 -12.54
C LEU A 586 34.01 14.55 -14.02
N ASN A 587 34.12 13.25 -14.30
CA ASN A 587 33.79 12.69 -15.60
C ASN A 587 32.40 12.06 -15.49
N VAL A 588 31.40 12.71 -16.08
CA VAL A 588 30.00 12.32 -15.99
C VAL A 588 29.65 11.54 -17.26
N PRO A 589 29.27 10.26 -17.17
CA PRO A 589 28.99 9.46 -18.35
C PRO A 589 27.83 10.07 -19.15
N ASN A 590 27.89 9.99 -20.46
CA ASN A 590 26.69 10.08 -21.28
C ASN A 590 25.86 8.80 -21.09
N ASN A 591 24.65 8.73 -21.64
CA ASN A 591 23.75 7.60 -21.46
C ASN A 591 24.04 6.40 -22.40
N VAL A 592 25.12 6.50 -23.18
CA VAL A 592 25.57 5.50 -24.14
C VAL A 592 27.09 5.34 -24.01
N SER A 593 27.57 4.12 -24.16
CA SER A 593 28.98 3.79 -24.28
C SER A 593 29.26 3.00 -25.56
N SER A 594 30.49 2.56 -25.77
CA SER A 594 30.81 1.60 -26.83
C SER A 594 30.17 0.22 -26.63
N ALA A 595 29.71 -0.11 -25.42
CA ALA A 595 29.02 -1.36 -25.11
C ALA A 595 27.51 -1.31 -25.41
N GLY A 596 26.92 -0.11 -25.51
CA GLY A 596 25.51 0.09 -25.85
C GLY A 596 24.86 1.22 -25.04
N THR A 597 23.54 1.34 -25.19
CA THR A 597 22.73 2.27 -24.40
C THR A 597 22.46 1.70 -23.02
N HIS A 598 22.86 2.42 -21.97
CA HIS A 598 22.64 2.00 -20.57
C HIS A 598 21.72 2.97 -19.80
N GLY A 599 21.54 4.22 -20.25
CA GLY A 599 20.65 5.18 -19.56
C GLY A 599 21.18 5.70 -18.21
N LYS A 600 22.37 5.26 -17.79
CA LYS A 600 23.02 5.63 -16.52
C LYS A 600 23.92 6.87 -16.65
N GLY A 601 23.43 7.94 -17.27
CA GLY A 601 24.15 9.21 -17.43
C GLY A 601 24.23 10.01 -16.13
N TYR A 602 24.79 9.44 -15.07
CA TYR A 602 24.93 10.09 -13.76
C TYR A 602 26.04 9.46 -12.92
N VAL A 603 26.54 10.22 -11.95
CA VAL A 603 27.45 9.76 -10.90
C VAL A 603 27.08 10.41 -9.58
N ILE A 604 27.26 9.69 -8.47
CA ILE A 604 26.97 10.19 -7.12
C ILE A 604 28.18 9.94 -6.25
N TYR A 605 28.77 11.00 -5.71
CA TYR A 605 29.96 10.94 -4.87
C TYR A 605 29.65 11.34 -3.43
N SER A 606 30.13 10.55 -2.48
CA SER A 606 30.10 10.93 -1.06
C SER A 606 31.34 10.42 -0.34
N GLU A 607 31.55 10.85 0.90
CA GLU A 607 32.54 10.20 1.76
C GLU A 607 32.20 8.73 1.99
N SER A 608 33.21 7.89 2.25
CA SER A 608 33.01 6.44 2.41
C SER A 608 32.04 6.12 3.55
N LEU A 609 31.06 5.26 3.30
CA LEU A 609 30.24 4.68 4.35
C LEU A 609 30.94 3.42 4.87
N PRO A 610 30.76 3.00 6.13
CA PRO A 610 31.27 1.70 6.58
C PRO A 610 30.68 0.54 5.78
N GLU A 611 31.48 -0.49 5.48
CA GLU A 611 30.91 -1.78 5.09
C GLU A 611 30.22 -2.39 6.30
N ALA A 612 29.04 -2.96 6.10
CA ALA A 612 28.19 -3.48 7.17
C ALA A 612 27.60 -4.84 6.78
N GLU A 613 27.84 -5.85 7.61
CA GLU A 613 27.29 -7.19 7.47
C GLU A 613 26.40 -7.51 8.67
N VAL A 614 25.12 -7.80 8.42
CA VAL A 614 24.14 -8.18 9.45
C VAL A 614 23.85 -9.67 9.34
N THR A 615 23.97 -10.38 10.47
CA THR A 615 23.70 -11.82 10.60
C THR A 615 22.83 -12.09 11.82
N PHE A 616 22.09 -13.21 11.78
CA PHE A 616 21.31 -13.70 12.89
C PHE A 616 21.99 -14.92 13.51
N ILE A 617 22.16 -14.95 14.84
CA ILE A 617 22.60 -16.15 15.57
C ILE A 617 21.38 -16.74 16.27
N GLY A 618 21.15 -18.04 16.07
CA GLY A 618 19.87 -18.67 16.42
C GLY A 618 18.86 -18.65 15.27
N GLN A 619 19.34 -18.58 14.03
CA GLN A 619 18.52 -18.76 12.84
C GLN A 619 18.38 -20.25 12.54
N ASP A 620 17.14 -20.70 12.36
CA ASP A 620 16.79 -22.11 12.17
C ASP A 620 16.71 -22.50 10.69
N GLY A 621 16.37 -21.54 9.83
CA GLY A 621 16.18 -21.79 8.41
C GLY A 621 16.13 -20.51 7.58
N VAL A 622 15.78 -20.70 6.31
CA VAL A 622 15.62 -19.64 5.33
C VAL A 622 14.41 -19.97 4.46
N ILE A 623 13.54 -18.99 4.23
CA ILE A 623 12.60 -19.00 3.11
C ILE A 623 13.31 -18.34 1.93
N GLU A 624 13.75 -19.18 0.99
CA GLU A 624 14.52 -18.77 -0.20
C GLU A 624 13.72 -17.80 -1.08
N PRO A 625 14.38 -16.92 -1.85
CA PRO A 625 13.73 -16.16 -2.91
C PRO A 625 12.96 -17.08 -3.86
N ASP A 626 11.85 -16.58 -4.40
CA ASP A 626 11.07 -17.34 -5.37
C ASP A 626 11.90 -17.55 -6.66
N PRO A 627 11.86 -18.75 -7.26
CA PRO A 627 12.58 -19.01 -8.49
C PRO A 627 12.01 -18.18 -9.64
N SER A 628 12.85 -17.85 -10.63
CA SER A 628 12.47 -17.04 -11.80
C SER A 628 11.44 -17.70 -12.73
N THR A 629 10.89 -18.86 -12.35
CA THR A 629 9.73 -19.47 -13.02
C THR A 629 8.40 -18.94 -12.49
N PHE A 630 8.40 -18.27 -11.34
CA PHE A 630 7.24 -17.53 -10.86
C PHE A 630 6.98 -16.35 -11.79
N PRO A 631 5.71 -15.97 -12.02
CA PRO A 631 5.39 -14.73 -12.71
C PRO A 631 6.05 -13.52 -12.03
N ASP A 632 6.62 -12.61 -12.82
CA ASP A 632 7.38 -11.44 -12.35
C ASP A 632 6.65 -10.59 -11.30
N TRP A 633 5.31 -10.56 -11.35
CA TRP A 633 4.49 -9.73 -10.47
C TRP A 633 4.29 -10.30 -9.07
N ILE A 634 4.38 -11.62 -8.90
CA ILE A 634 4.23 -12.32 -7.60
C ILE A 634 5.55 -12.83 -7.02
N GLN A 635 6.60 -12.87 -7.84
CA GLN A 635 7.91 -13.40 -7.44
C GLN A 635 8.51 -12.55 -6.31
N ARG A 636 8.65 -13.15 -5.13
CA ARG A 636 9.41 -12.56 -4.02
C ARG A 636 10.91 -12.68 -4.31
N LEU A 637 11.61 -11.55 -4.25
CA LEU A 637 13.04 -11.48 -4.54
C LEU A 637 13.91 -11.67 -3.30
N SER A 638 13.33 -11.41 -2.13
CA SER A 638 14.05 -11.37 -0.85
C SER A 638 14.14 -12.73 -0.16
N GLU A 639 15.35 -13.06 0.28
CA GLU A 639 15.60 -14.15 1.24
C GLU A 639 15.11 -13.75 2.63
N ILE A 640 14.50 -14.68 3.37
CA ILE A 640 13.92 -14.41 4.70
C ILE A 640 14.45 -15.41 5.72
N ALA A 641 15.05 -14.90 6.80
CA ALA A 641 15.56 -15.75 7.88
C ALA A 641 14.42 -16.26 8.76
N VAL A 642 14.39 -17.55 9.08
CA VAL A 642 13.37 -18.15 9.98
C VAL A 642 13.94 -18.29 11.39
N ILE A 643 13.17 -17.86 12.39
CA ILE A 643 13.47 -17.98 13.82
C ILE A 643 12.34 -18.75 14.51
N GLN A 644 12.67 -19.87 15.16
CA GLN A 644 11.74 -20.73 15.90
C GLN A 644 12.04 -20.77 17.41
N ASP A 645 13.25 -20.41 17.81
CA ASP A 645 13.63 -20.32 19.23
C ASP A 645 13.04 -19.07 19.94
N ASP A 646 12.91 -19.14 21.26
CA ASP A 646 12.44 -18.03 22.12
C ASP A 646 13.33 -16.78 22.08
N SER A 647 14.54 -16.88 21.56
CA SER A 647 15.48 -15.77 21.47
C SER A 647 16.50 -15.95 20.36
N PHE A 648 16.94 -14.84 19.77
CA PHE A 648 18.01 -14.83 18.78
C PHE A 648 18.92 -13.60 18.99
N GLU A 649 20.07 -13.58 18.33
CA GLU A 649 20.96 -12.42 18.33
C GLU A 649 21.01 -11.77 16.96
N ILE A 650 20.86 -10.44 16.93
CA ILE A 650 21.27 -9.61 15.81
C ILE A 650 22.76 -9.28 15.98
N ARG A 651 23.55 -9.56 14.96
CA ARG A 651 24.97 -9.21 14.93
C ARG A 651 25.29 -8.38 13.70
N LEU A 652 25.81 -7.19 13.96
CA LEU A 652 26.41 -6.32 12.95
C LEU A 652 27.93 -6.35 13.09
N GLN A 653 28.62 -6.65 11.99
CA GLN A 653 30.06 -6.46 11.85
C GLN A 653 30.34 -5.37 10.82
N THR A 654 31.22 -4.43 11.14
CA THR A 654 31.59 -3.32 10.25
C THR A 654 33.07 -3.32 9.91
N THR A 655 33.42 -2.88 8.70
CA THR A 655 34.82 -2.65 8.31
C THR A 655 34.99 -1.31 7.59
N ALA A 656 36.22 -0.80 7.57
CA ALA A 656 36.55 0.41 6.83
C ALA A 656 36.55 0.12 5.32
N SER A 657 35.62 0.73 4.57
CA SER A 657 35.59 0.63 3.11
C SER A 657 36.80 1.31 2.45
N ASP A 658 37.30 2.38 3.08
CA ASP A 658 38.51 3.08 2.66
C ASP A 658 39.58 3.03 3.76
N PRO A 659 40.64 2.22 3.62
CA PRO A 659 41.68 2.09 4.63
C PRO A 659 42.46 3.37 4.92
N LEU A 660 42.38 4.39 4.04
CA LEU A 660 43.05 5.68 4.21
C LEU A 660 42.12 6.75 4.78
N ASP A 661 40.83 6.45 4.94
CA ASP A 661 39.87 7.33 5.57
C ASP A 661 39.84 7.05 7.08
N PRO A 662 40.21 8.02 7.94
CA PRO A 662 40.22 7.81 9.38
C PRO A 662 38.82 7.73 10.01
N ASN A 663 37.78 8.11 9.27
CA ASN A 663 36.41 8.20 9.77
C ASN A 663 35.62 6.92 9.46
N THR A 664 35.89 5.89 10.25
CA THR A 664 35.18 4.60 10.20
C THR A 664 33.87 4.66 10.99
N ASP A 665 33.24 3.51 11.28
CA ASP A 665 32.03 3.51 12.11
C ASP A 665 32.32 3.91 13.56
N ASP A 666 31.49 4.81 14.11
CA ASP A 666 31.56 5.24 15.51
C ASP A 666 30.36 4.84 16.35
N ASN A 667 29.25 4.48 15.72
CA ASN A 667 28.07 3.92 16.37
C ASN A 667 27.25 3.07 15.39
N ALA A 668 26.37 2.24 15.94
CA ALA A 668 25.31 1.58 15.19
C ALA A 668 24.02 1.52 15.99
N MET A 669 22.90 1.45 15.27
CA MET A 669 21.56 1.32 15.84
C MET A 669 20.72 0.36 15.01
N PHE A 670 19.65 -0.16 15.59
CA PHE A 670 18.71 -1.04 14.89
C PHE A 670 17.26 -0.66 15.22
N ALA A 671 16.32 -1.09 14.39
CA ALA A 671 14.90 -0.94 14.64
C ALA A 671 14.15 -2.07 13.95
N PHE A 672 13.07 -2.54 14.58
CA PHE A 672 12.11 -3.43 13.96
C PHE A 672 10.83 -2.70 13.57
N ASP A 673 10.20 -3.20 12.52
CA ASP A 673 8.84 -2.91 12.11
C ASP A 673 8.52 -1.40 12.09
N GLN A 674 7.47 -0.99 12.81
CA GLN A 674 6.99 0.38 12.92
C GLN A 674 7.85 1.27 13.84
N ARG A 675 8.91 0.72 14.45
CA ARG A 675 9.89 1.45 15.26
C ARG A 675 9.26 2.14 16.47
N VAL A 676 8.46 1.39 17.23
CA VAL A 676 7.79 1.91 18.44
C VAL A 676 8.05 1.10 19.69
N ASP A 677 8.47 -0.15 19.53
CA ASP A 677 8.74 -1.07 20.63
C ASP A 677 10.21 -1.01 21.08
N ASP A 678 10.45 -1.48 22.30
CA ASP A 678 11.77 -1.55 22.94
C ASP A 678 12.33 -2.97 22.82
N TRP A 679 13.22 -3.18 21.86
CA TRP A 679 13.85 -4.46 21.55
C TRP A 679 15.23 -4.61 22.17
N ASN A 680 15.80 -3.56 22.78
CA ASN A 680 17.04 -3.70 23.56
C ASN A 680 16.81 -3.89 25.07
N GLY A 681 15.56 -3.76 25.53
CA GLY A 681 15.12 -4.09 26.88
C GLY A 681 15.48 -3.02 27.91
N ASN A 682 15.65 -1.77 27.50
CA ASN A 682 16.04 -0.68 28.40
C ASN A 682 14.85 0.09 29.03
N GLY A 683 13.63 -0.24 28.60
CA GLY A 683 12.35 0.27 29.08
C GLY A 683 11.62 1.20 28.09
N ALA A 684 12.25 1.65 27.00
CA ALA A 684 11.63 2.43 25.92
C ALA A 684 12.57 2.55 24.69
N PRO A 685 12.05 2.88 23.49
CA PRO A 685 12.91 3.20 22.35
C PRO A 685 13.92 4.32 22.67
N ASP A 686 15.21 4.11 22.36
CA ASP A 686 16.27 5.09 22.68
C ASP A 686 16.06 6.43 21.98
N ILE A 687 15.58 6.40 20.73
CA ILE A 687 15.19 7.59 19.98
C ILE A 687 13.67 7.65 19.97
N ASN A 688 13.14 8.79 20.42
CA ASN A 688 11.70 9.04 20.40
C ASN A 688 11.10 8.70 19.02
N PRO A 689 10.07 7.85 18.92
CA PRO A 689 9.45 7.47 17.64
C PRO A 689 9.00 8.64 16.76
N SER A 690 8.69 9.79 17.35
CA SER A 690 8.32 11.01 16.62
C SER A 690 9.54 11.81 16.12
N ALA A 691 10.77 11.39 16.42
CA ALA A 691 11.97 12.08 15.96
C ALA A 691 12.07 11.98 14.44
N LEU A 692 12.48 13.07 13.82
CA LEU A 692 12.69 13.09 12.38
C LEU A 692 13.76 12.06 12.01
N PHE A 693 13.39 11.17 11.09
CA PHE A 693 14.28 10.25 10.37
C PHE A 693 14.90 9.08 11.17
N LEU A 694 15.36 9.30 12.42
CA LEU A 694 15.87 8.23 13.31
C LEU A 694 14.86 7.79 14.38
N GLY A 695 13.61 8.23 14.30
CA GLY A 695 12.58 7.87 15.29
C GLY A 695 12.47 6.37 15.47
N GLY A 696 12.50 5.92 16.72
CA GLY A 696 12.31 4.53 17.09
C GLY A 696 13.53 3.62 16.96
N TYR A 697 14.68 4.14 16.50
CA TYR A 697 15.91 3.36 16.52
C TYR A 697 16.44 3.19 17.94
N GLU A 698 17.07 2.03 18.14
CA GLU A 698 17.60 1.57 19.41
C GLU A 698 19.10 1.31 19.35
N ASN A 699 19.76 1.49 20.49
CA ASN A 699 21.17 1.21 20.64
C ASN A 699 21.41 -0.29 20.83
N PHE A 700 22.53 -0.79 20.32
CA PHE A 700 23.03 -2.11 20.69
C PHE A 700 23.57 -2.07 22.13
N LEU A 701 22.99 -2.86 23.04
CA LEU A 701 23.37 -2.88 24.45
C LEU A 701 24.15 -4.14 24.86
N THR A 702 24.01 -5.25 24.13
CA THR A 702 24.74 -6.48 24.44
C THR A 702 26.23 -6.34 24.13
N VAL A 703 26.57 -5.87 22.93
CA VAL A 703 27.92 -5.41 22.57
C VAL A 703 27.81 -4.17 21.69
N ASN A 704 28.61 -3.15 22.01
CA ASN A 704 28.81 -1.96 21.18
C ASN A 704 30.30 -1.63 21.17
N SER A 705 30.98 -2.00 20.08
CA SER A 705 32.43 -1.88 19.93
C SER A 705 32.76 -1.30 18.55
N PRO A 706 32.75 0.04 18.38
CA PRO A 706 32.99 0.68 17.09
C PRO A 706 34.41 0.48 16.58
N LEU A 707 34.62 0.72 15.27
CA LEU A 707 35.94 0.73 14.67
C LEU A 707 36.69 2.05 14.90
N TYR A 708 35.97 3.17 14.95
CA TYR A 708 36.55 4.50 15.10
C TYR A 708 37.27 4.63 16.44
N ASN A 709 38.55 5.04 16.40
CA ASN A 709 39.42 5.24 17.56
C ASN A 709 39.55 4.04 18.53
N SER A 710 39.17 2.82 18.13
CA SER A 710 39.23 1.64 19.00
C SER A 710 40.53 0.83 18.85
N GLY A 711 41.18 0.91 17.68
CA GLY A 711 42.32 0.05 17.33
C GLY A 711 41.92 -1.38 16.95
N ASN A 712 40.61 -1.64 16.80
CA ASN A 712 40.09 -2.92 16.34
C ASN A 712 40.32 -3.12 14.84
N SER A 713 40.23 -4.36 14.38
CA SER A 713 40.25 -4.71 12.95
C SER A 713 38.87 -4.60 12.28
N PHE A 714 37.79 -4.60 13.07
CA PHE A 714 36.40 -4.45 12.65
C PHE A 714 35.59 -3.85 13.80
N GLY A 715 34.46 -3.20 13.51
CA GLY A 715 33.46 -2.85 14.52
C GLY A 715 32.50 -4.02 14.75
N LEU A 716 32.02 -4.18 15.98
CA LEU A 716 31.14 -5.26 16.38
C LEU A 716 30.02 -4.75 17.26
N TYR A 717 28.79 -5.03 16.85
CA TYR A 717 27.58 -4.72 17.59
C TYR A 717 26.70 -5.96 17.69
N ARG A 718 26.17 -6.23 18.89
CA ARG A 718 25.32 -7.39 19.17
C ARG A 718 24.14 -6.97 20.02
N GLN A 719 22.98 -7.55 19.74
CA GLN A 719 21.79 -7.41 20.57
C GLN A 719 21.07 -8.76 20.63
N MET A 720 20.81 -9.24 21.84
CA MET A 720 19.87 -10.35 22.06
C MET A 720 18.45 -9.82 21.97
N ILE A 721 17.60 -10.54 21.25
CA ILE A 721 16.18 -10.25 21.06
C ILE A 721 15.37 -11.37 21.72
N ASP A 722 14.32 -10.98 22.44
CA ASP A 722 13.32 -11.89 23.00
C ASP A 722 12.22 -12.09 21.95
N ALA A 723 12.26 -13.22 21.25
CA ALA A 723 11.29 -13.54 20.21
C ALA A 723 9.91 -13.88 20.79
N THR A 724 9.79 -14.09 22.11
CA THR A 724 8.49 -14.32 22.75
C THR A 724 7.59 -13.08 22.80
N GLN A 725 8.16 -11.90 22.50
CA GLN A 725 7.45 -10.64 22.40
C GLN A 725 7.09 -10.26 20.96
N MET A 726 7.47 -11.09 19.98
CA MET A 726 7.16 -10.90 18.57
C MET A 726 5.96 -11.78 18.19
N ASP A 727 5.08 -11.25 17.33
CA ASP A 727 3.99 -12.04 16.75
C ASP A 727 4.55 -13.02 15.71
N GLU A 728 3.80 -14.07 15.38
CA GLU A 728 4.14 -14.96 14.27
C GLU A 728 4.15 -14.22 12.91
N GLY A 729 4.97 -14.71 11.98
CA GLY A 729 5.09 -14.23 10.61
C GLY A 729 6.21 -13.21 10.36
N MET A 730 6.03 -12.38 9.34
CA MET A 730 7.06 -11.46 8.85
C MET A 730 7.34 -10.32 9.85
N HIS A 731 8.62 -9.98 9.97
CA HIS A 731 9.18 -8.84 10.72
C HIS A 731 10.34 -8.20 9.97
N TYR A 732 10.49 -6.89 10.12
CA TYR A 732 11.33 -6.07 9.25
C TYR A 732 12.42 -5.34 10.03
N LEU A 733 13.67 -5.76 9.86
CA LEU A 733 14.83 -5.21 10.56
C LEU A 733 15.56 -4.17 9.70
N SER A 734 15.73 -2.96 10.23
CA SER A 734 16.70 -1.98 9.72
C SER A 734 17.84 -1.80 10.70
N VAL A 735 19.08 -1.99 10.24
CA VAL A 735 20.30 -1.72 11.00
C VAL A 735 21.08 -0.61 10.31
N ILE A 736 21.49 0.40 11.06
CA ILE A 736 22.30 1.51 10.57
C ILE A 736 23.66 1.54 11.26
N ALA A 737 24.72 1.67 10.46
CA ALA A 737 26.09 1.90 10.92
C ALA A 737 26.51 3.32 10.55
N PHE A 738 26.70 4.16 11.56
CA PHE A 738 27.04 5.57 11.37
C PHE A 738 28.51 5.71 11.00
N ARG A 739 28.78 6.53 9.97
CA ARG A 739 30.14 7.03 9.73
C ARG A 739 30.45 8.10 10.78
N HIS A 740 31.65 8.06 11.34
CA HIS A 740 32.14 9.15 12.19
C HIS A 740 32.16 10.49 11.45
N ARG A 741 31.57 11.53 12.02
CA ARG A 741 31.56 12.89 11.47
C ARG A 741 31.58 13.95 12.58
N ASP A 742 31.96 15.17 12.20
CA ASP A 742 31.83 16.32 13.09
C ASP A 742 30.33 16.56 13.44
N PRO A 743 29.98 16.83 14.71
CA PRO A 743 28.59 17.03 15.13
C PRO A 743 27.84 18.17 14.43
N SER A 744 28.55 19.10 13.76
CA SER A 744 27.94 20.19 12.99
C SER A 744 27.48 19.80 11.58
N THR A 745 27.86 18.60 11.12
CA THR A 745 27.46 18.07 9.81
C THR A 745 26.14 17.29 9.87
N SER A 746 25.54 16.98 8.73
CA SER A 746 24.47 16.00 8.71
C SER A 746 25.05 14.61 8.97
N THR A 747 24.27 13.80 9.68
CA THR A 747 24.54 12.36 9.82
C THR A 747 24.72 11.71 8.45
N MET A 748 25.51 10.64 8.37
CA MET A 748 25.60 9.70 7.25
C MET A 748 25.76 8.30 7.81
N TYR A 749 25.18 7.31 7.15
CA TYR A 749 25.26 5.93 7.60
C TYR A 749 25.16 4.97 6.43
N ARG A 750 25.64 3.75 6.62
CA ARG A 750 25.22 2.58 5.86
C ARG A 750 23.96 2.03 6.51
N GLU A 751 22.94 1.68 5.71
CA GLU A 751 21.76 0.97 6.18
C GLU A 751 21.75 -0.43 5.57
N VAL A 752 21.47 -1.43 6.39
CA VAL A 752 21.24 -2.81 5.98
C VAL A 752 19.86 -3.19 6.46
N ARG A 753 18.99 -3.55 5.51
CA ARG A 753 17.64 -4.04 5.79
C ARG A 753 17.62 -5.56 5.64
N LYS A 754 16.94 -6.25 6.54
CA LYS A 754 16.74 -7.70 6.56
C LYS A 754 15.30 -8.01 6.94
N VAL A 755 14.77 -9.12 6.45
CA VAL A 755 13.44 -9.61 6.82
C VAL A 755 13.62 -10.94 7.54
N LEU A 756 12.83 -11.14 8.58
CA LEU A 756 12.77 -12.39 9.33
C LEU A 756 11.34 -12.86 9.49
N TYR A 757 11.17 -14.17 9.58
CA TYR A 757 9.91 -14.87 9.81
C TYR A 757 9.99 -15.50 11.19
N ILE A 758 9.19 -15.00 12.12
CA ILE A 758 8.99 -15.63 13.43
C ILE A 758 8.00 -16.78 13.20
N ASP A 759 8.42 -17.98 13.58
CA ASP A 759 7.64 -19.24 13.49
C ASP A 759 7.88 -20.04 14.76
N ARG A 760 7.29 -19.60 15.88
CA ARG A 760 7.43 -20.26 17.18
C ARG A 760 6.27 -21.20 17.45
N LEU A 761 5.14 -21.03 16.76
CA LEU A 761 3.90 -21.76 16.96
C LEU A 761 3.42 -22.34 15.62
N PRO A 762 2.79 -23.53 15.62
CA PRO A 762 2.22 -24.08 14.40
C PRO A 762 0.97 -23.29 13.94
N PRO A 763 0.66 -23.30 12.63
CA PRO A 763 -0.44 -22.51 12.09
C PRO A 763 -1.79 -22.96 12.66
N GLU A 764 -2.60 -22.02 13.14
CA GLU A 764 -3.92 -22.33 13.72
C GLU A 764 -5.05 -22.19 12.70
N VAL A 765 -5.89 -23.23 12.62
CA VAL A 765 -7.09 -23.27 11.77
C VAL A 765 -8.27 -23.88 12.52
N GLU A 766 -9.48 -23.44 12.18
CA GLU A 766 -10.73 -23.92 12.77
C GLU A 766 -11.74 -24.30 11.69
N LEU A 767 -12.40 -25.46 11.84
CA LEU A 767 -13.53 -25.86 11.01
C LEU A 767 -14.82 -25.29 11.61
N GLU A 768 -15.53 -24.44 10.87
CA GLU A 768 -16.78 -23.82 11.35
C GLU A 768 -17.84 -24.85 11.73
N GLN A 769 -17.90 -25.96 10.97
CA GLN A 769 -18.87 -27.03 11.18
C GLN A 769 -18.43 -28.10 12.21
N ALA A 770 -17.33 -27.89 12.94
CA ALA A 770 -16.84 -28.88 13.90
C ALA A 770 -17.92 -29.27 14.93
N GLY A 771 -18.20 -30.57 15.04
CA GLY A 771 -19.18 -31.15 15.95
C GLY A 771 -20.66 -30.91 15.59
N MET A 772 -20.94 -30.35 14.40
CA MET A 772 -22.31 -30.09 13.94
C MET A 772 -22.93 -31.31 13.22
N THR A 773 -24.25 -31.41 13.30
CA THR A 773 -25.06 -32.26 12.41
C THR A 773 -25.49 -31.45 11.18
N LEU A 774 -25.18 -31.94 9.99
CA LEU A 774 -25.45 -31.28 8.72
C LEU A 774 -26.50 -32.07 7.92
N GLU A 775 -27.54 -31.36 7.45
CA GLU A 775 -28.63 -31.94 6.65
C GLU A 775 -28.26 -32.17 5.18
N ASP A 776 -27.28 -31.41 4.68
CA ASP A 776 -26.77 -31.55 3.32
C ASP A 776 -25.79 -32.72 3.28
N ASP A 777 -26.03 -33.68 2.39
CA ASP A 777 -25.16 -34.84 2.17
C ASP A 777 -23.93 -34.49 1.33
N GLN A 778 -23.82 -33.24 0.84
CA GLN A 778 -22.64 -32.70 0.18
C GLN A 778 -22.33 -31.25 0.64
N PRO A 779 -22.05 -31.05 1.94
CA PRO A 779 -21.94 -29.71 2.50
C PRO A 779 -20.66 -28.99 2.01
N GLN A 780 -20.74 -27.67 1.92
CA GLN A 780 -19.56 -26.81 1.80
C GLN A 780 -18.97 -26.55 3.19
N PHE A 781 -17.77 -27.08 3.42
CA PHE A 781 -16.99 -26.85 4.64
C PHE A 781 -16.32 -25.47 4.57
N ILE A 782 -16.35 -24.77 5.70
CA ILE A 782 -15.73 -23.45 5.86
C ILE A 782 -14.64 -23.58 6.93
N VAL A 783 -13.42 -23.19 6.56
CA VAL A 783 -12.26 -23.20 7.47
C VAL A 783 -11.75 -21.78 7.63
N HIS A 784 -11.59 -21.36 8.89
CA HIS A 784 -11.02 -20.09 9.27
C HIS A 784 -9.55 -20.28 9.63
N ALA A 785 -8.66 -19.54 8.96
CA ALA A 785 -7.27 -19.42 9.39
C ALA A 785 -7.22 -18.38 10.51
N LEU A 786 -6.90 -18.85 11.72
CA LEU A 786 -6.80 -18.02 12.92
C LEU A 786 -5.43 -17.34 13.01
N ASP A 787 -4.45 -17.92 12.34
CA ASP A 787 -3.13 -17.33 12.14
C ASP A 787 -2.95 -16.81 10.69
N ARG A 788 -2.35 -15.63 10.58
CA ARG A 788 -2.01 -14.96 9.32
C ARG A 788 -0.93 -15.70 8.52
N THR A 789 -0.15 -16.57 9.17
CA THR A 789 0.96 -17.32 8.59
C THR A 789 0.53 -18.48 7.72
N THR A 790 -0.72 -18.94 7.84
CA THR A 790 -1.24 -20.05 7.03
C THR A 790 -1.15 -19.71 5.55
N SER A 791 -0.30 -20.44 4.84
CA SER A 791 0.01 -20.23 3.42
C SER A 791 -0.69 -21.26 2.53
N GLU A 792 -0.84 -22.49 3.03
CA GLU A 792 -1.53 -23.57 2.33
C GLU A 792 -2.43 -24.34 3.30
N LEU A 793 -3.56 -24.81 2.78
CA LEU A 793 -4.50 -25.67 3.50
C LEU A 793 -4.83 -26.89 2.66
N HIS A 794 -4.83 -28.06 3.29
CA HIS A 794 -5.35 -29.30 2.73
C HIS A 794 -6.49 -29.84 3.58
N MET A 795 -7.48 -30.44 2.93
CA MET A 795 -8.62 -31.07 3.58
C MET A 795 -8.74 -32.52 3.13
N LEU A 796 -8.88 -33.42 4.09
CA LEU A 796 -8.97 -34.86 3.91
C LEU A 796 -10.20 -35.39 4.65
N LEU A 797 -10.82 -36.43 4.11
CA LEU A 797 -12.01 -37.05 4.66
C LEU A 797 -11.71 -38.48 5.10
N ASP A 798 -12.16 -38.86 6.30
CA ASP A 798 -12.11 -40.20 6.87
C ASP A 798 -10.74 -40.87 6.74
N VAL A 799 -9.68 -40.15 7.14
CA VAL A 799 -8.29 -40.62 7.05
C VAL A 799 -8.14 -41.91 7.87
N PRO A 800 -7.69 -43.03 7.26
CA PRO A 800 -7.63 -44.31 7.97
C PRO A 800 -6.70 -44.24 9.19
N MET A 801 -7.17 -44.74 10.32
CA MET A 801 -6.43 -44.75 11.59
C MET A 801 -5.00 -45.27 11.42
N GLY A 802 -4.02 -44.47 11.88
CA GLY A 802 -2.59 -44.78 11.79
C GLY A 802 -1.92 -44.35 10.47
N THR A 803 -2.67 -43.76 9.55
CA THR A 803 -2.11 -43.09 8.36
C THR A 803 -1.63 -41.70 8.75
N ASP A 804 -0.46 -41.31 8.27
CA ASP A 804 0.05 -39.94 8.41
C ASP A 804 -0.64 -39.01 7.39
N PRO A 805 -1.43 -38.02 7.82
CA PRO A 805 -2.11 -37.09 6.91
C PRO A 805 -1.16 -36.35 5.97
N LEU A 806 0.08 -36.06 6.41
CA LEU A 806 1.09 -35.40 5.58
C LEU A 806 1.53 -36.25 4.38
N SER A 807 1.37 -37.57 4.45
CA SER A 807 1.65 -38.45 3.31
C SER A 807 0.56 -38.43 2.23
N LEU A 808 -0.60 -37.84 2.54
CA LEU A 808 -1.77 -37.81 1.66
C LEU A 808 -1.92 -36.47 0.94
N ILE A 809 -1.26 -35.40 1.41
CA ILE A 809 -1.37 -34.07 0.80
C ILE A 809 -0.83 -34.09 -0.64
N ASN A 810 -1.62 -33.52 -1.54
CA ASN A 810 -1.31 -33.33 -2.95
C ASN A 810 -2.27 -32.28 -3.54
N THR A 811 -2.13 -32.00 -4.83
CA THR A 811 -2.94 -30.98 -5.53
C THR A 811 -4.45 -31.22 -5.48
N GLN A 812 -4.93 -32.46 -5.32
CA GLN A 812 -6.37 -32.77 -5.24
C GLN A 812 -6.96 -32.45 -3.86
N THR A 813 -6.13 -32.54 -2.83
CA THR A 813 -6.52 -32.30 -1.42
C THR A 813 -6.32 -30.84 -1.00
N ARG A 814 -5.66 -30.03 -1.84
CA ARG A 814 -5.37 -28.62 -1.58
C ARG A 814 -6.65 -27.81 -1.69
N VAL A 815 -6.93 -27.00 -0.69
CA VAL A 815 -8.06 -26.07 -0.66
C VAL A 815 -7.55 -24.70 -1.09
N ASN A 816 -8.15 -24.13 -2.13
CA ASN A 816 -7.83 -22.76 -2.53
C ASN A 816 -8.48 -21.77 -1.56
N PRO A 817 -7.80 -20.66 -1.23
CA PRO A 817 -8.38 -19.62 -0.38
C PRO A 817 -9.63 -19.05 -1.05
N TYR A 818 -10.68 -18.86 -0.26
CA TYR A 818 -11.91 -18.18 -0.66
C TYR A 818 -11.80 -16.67 -0.44
N ASP A 819 -11.24 -16.29 0.71
CA ASP A 819 -10.77 -14.94 1.04
C ASP A 819 -9.46 -15.03 1.84
N ARG A 820 -8.91 -13.91 2.36
CA ARG A 820 -7.60 -13.89 3.02
C ARG A 820 -7.43 -14.87 4.18
N PHE A 821 -8.47 -15.04 5.01
CA PHE A 821 -8.47 -15.89 6.20
C PHE A 821 -9.52 -17.00 6.14
N GLU A 822 -10.14 -17.19 4.99
CA GLU A 822 -11.26 -18.11 4.84
C GLU A 822 -11.02 -19.04 3.66
N TYR A 823 -11.18 -20.33 3.92
CA TYR A 823 -11.11 -21.38 2.92
C TYR A 823 -12.46 -22.09 2.84
N ARG A 824 -12.85 -22.47 1.61
CA ARG A 824 -14.09 -23.21 1.39
C ARG A 824 -13.83 -24.42 0.52
N TYR A 825 -14.39 -25.55 0.92
CA TYR A 825 -14.21 -26.81 0.20
C TYR A 825 -15.47 -27.67 0.25
N THR A 826 -15.77 -28.32 -0.86
CA THR A 826 -16.85 -29.31 -0.98
C THR A 826 -16.24 -30.57 -1.56
N PHE A 827 -16.43 -31.71 -0.89
CA PHE A 827 -15.95 -32.99 -1.41
C PHE A 827 -16.77 -33.42 -2.63
N ASP A 828 -16.11 -34.01 -3.63
CA ASP A 828 -16.78 -34.50 -4.85
C ASP A 828 -17.78 -35.64 -4.56
N GLN A 829 -17.58 -36.38 -3.47
CA GLN A 829 -18.45 -37.47 -3.06
C GLN A 829 -19.53 -36.99 -2.09
N THR A 830 -20.74 -37.51 -2.26
CA THR A 830 -21.80 -37.45 -1.26
C THR A 830 -21.36 -38.23 -0.02
N LEU A 831 -21.53 -37.61 1.14
CA LEU A 831 -21.25 -38.19 2.44
C LEU A 831 -22.43 -39.04 2.90
N THR A 832 -22.13 -40.19 3.47
CA THR A 832 -23.17 -41.10 3.97
C THR A 832 -23.70 -40.62 5.32
N PRO A 833 -24.91 -40.99 5.72
CA PRO A 833 -25.40 -40.70 7.06
C PRO A 833 -24.47 -41.24 8.16
N GLY A 834 -24.21 -40.43 9.18
CA GLY A 834 -23.36 -40.75 10.32
C GLY A 834 -22.14 -39.84 10.47
N ASP A 835 -21.26 -40.21 11.39
CA ASP A 835 -20.06 -39.43 11.72
C ASP A 835 -18.98 -39.57 10.64
N HIS A 836 -18.42 -38.44 10.25
CA HIS A 836 -17.31 -38.30 9.33
C HIS A 836 -16.18 -37.49 9.99
N GLU A 837 -14.93 -37.92 9.80
CA GLU A 837 -13.75 -37.21 10.28
C GLU A 837 -13.19 -36.30 9.17
N ILE A 838 -13.15 -35.00 9.43
CA ILE A 838 -12.52 -34.00 8.58
C ILE A 838 -11.13 -33.71 9.15
N THR A 839 -10.09 -34.04 8.39
CA THR A 839 -8.70 -33.74 8.74
C THR A 839 -8.21 -32.54 7.94
N LEU A 840 -7.86 -31.47 8.64
CA LEU A 840 -7.23 -30.27 8.11
C LEU A 840 -5.72 -30.39 8.28
N VAL A 841 -4.96 -30.03 7.23
CA VAL A 841 -3.50 -29.87 7.31
C VAL A 841 -3.18 -28.44 6.86
N ALA A 842 -2.80 -27.59 7.82
CA ALA A 842 -2.39 -26.21 7.58
C ALA A 842 -0.85 -26.12 7.53
N ILE A 843 -0.33 -25.31 6.61
CA ILE A 843 1.11 -25.19 6.35
C ILE A 843 1.50 -23.71 6.24
N GLU A 844 2.55 -23.32 6.94
CA GLU A 844 3.18 -22.00 6.85
C GLU A 844 4.24 -21.92 5.76
N GLU A 845 4.66 -20.71 5.42
CA GLU A 845 5.68 -20.49 4.40
C GLU A 845 7.08 -21.01 4.84
N SER A 846 7.31 -21.14 6.15
CA SER A 846 8.48 -21.82 6.73
C SER A 846 8.48 -23.34 6.54
N GLY A 847 7.30 -23.91 6.25
CA GLY A 847 7.05 -25.35 6.19
C GLY A 847 6.57 -25.96 7.52
N THR A 848 6.39 -25.17 8.58
CA THR A 848 5.74 -25.63 9.82
C THR A 848 4.29 -26.02 9.53
N THR A 849 3.84 -27.12 10.14
CA THR A 849 2.53 -27.72 9.85
C THR A 849 1.72 -27.96 11.10
N ASN A 850 0.41 -27.84 10.97
CA ASN A 850 -0.55 -28.24 11.98
C ASN A 850 -1.58 -29.19 11.38
N VAL A 851 -2.01 -30.18 12.17
CA VAL A 851 -3.04 -31.14 11.78
C VAL A 851 -4.18 -31.07 12.78
N VAL A 852 -5.36 -30.68 12.31
CA VAL A 852 -6.59 -30.58 13.10
C VAL A 852 -7.55 -31.64 12.60
N ILE A 853 -8.12 -32.44 13.50
CA ILE A 853 -9.10 -33.50 13.15
C ILE A 853 -10.38 -33.18 13.89
N GLU A 854 -11.44 -32.92 13.13
CA GLU A 854 -12.76 -32.61 13.65
C GLU A 854 -13.79 -33.63 13.15
N THR A 855 -14.81 -33.89 13.94
CA THR A 855 -15.93 -34.75 13.55
C THR A 855 -17.11 -33.90 13.12
N VAL A 856 -17.75 -34.28 12.01
CA VAL A 856 -19.06 -33.75 11.60
C VAL A 856 -20.01 -34.93 11.43
N THR A 857 -21.29 -34.73 11.72
CA THR A 857 -22.30 -35.78 11.54
C THR A 857 -23.19 -35.40 10.36
N ILE A 858 -23.32 -36.28 9.38
CA ILE A 858 -24.28 -36.09 8.29
C ILE A 858 -25.60 -36.71 8.72
N ALA A 859 -26.65 -35.91 8.72
CA ALA A 859 -27.99 -36.39 9.02
C ALA A 859 -28.35 -37.50 8.03
N GLY A 860 -28.95 -38.57 8.52
CA GLY A 860 -29.54 -39.53 7.60
C GLY A 860 -30.89 -39.07 7.13
N ASP A 861 -31.28 -39.52 5.93
CA ASP A 861 -32.68 -39.53 5.56
C ASP A 861 -33.46 -40.11 6.74
N CYS A 862 -34.41 -39.33 7.24
CA CYS A 862 -35.40 -39.81 8.17
C CYS A 862 -36.76 -39.83 7.46
N PRO A 863 -37.03 -40.81 6.58
CA PRO A 863 -38.29 -40.84 5.85
C PRO A 863 -39.49 -40.92 6.81
N ALA A 864 -39.27 -41.44 8.01
CA ALA A 864 -40.26 -41.48 9.08
C ALA A 864 -40.58 -40.11 9.70
N ASP A 865 -39.75 -39.06 9.52
CA ASP A 865 -40.04 -37.68 9.91
C ASP A 865 -40.84 -36.99 8.79
N LEU A 866 -42.15 -37.20 8.81
CA LEU A 866 -43.04 -36.69 7.78
C LEU A 866 -43.50 -35.26 8.03
N THR A 867 -43.19 -34.72 9.21
CA THR A 867 -43.50 -33.34 9.56
C THR A 867 -42.28 -32.40 9.48
N GLY A 868 -41.07 -32.97 9.37
CA GLY A 868 -39.84 -32.28 9.00
C GLY A 868 -39.23 -31.48 10.15
N GLU A 869 -39.46 -31.90 11.39
CA GLU A 869 -38.97 -31.22 12.60
C GLU A 869 -37.73 -31.88 13.24
N GLY A 870 -37.25 -33.00 12.70
CA GLY A 870 -36.08 -33.74 13.18
C GLY A 870 -36.34 -34.68 14.37
N ASP A 871 -37.53 -34.65 14.97
CA ASP A 871 -37.91 -35.44 16.14
C ASP A 871 -39.08 -36.39 15.84
N LEU A 872 -38.82 -37.70 15.79
CA LEU A 872 -39.88 -38.70 15.59
C LEU A 872 -40.86 -38.75 16.75
N ASN A 873 -42.09 -38.33 16.48
CA ASN A 873 -43.13 -38.27 17.48
C ASN A 873 -44.50 -38.69 16.92
N PHE A 874 -45.56 -38.49 17.70
CA PHE A 874 -46.90 -38.90 17.28
C PHE A 874 -47.42 -38.12 16.05
N LEU A 875 -46.88 -36.92 15.78
CA LEU A 875 -47.25 -36.10 14.65
C LEU A 875 -46.83 -36.73 13.32
N ASP A 876 -45.66 -37.35 13.25
CA ASP A 876 -45.20 -38.12 12.08
C ASP A 876 -46.10 -39.30 11.79
N VAL A 877 -46.46 -40.06 12.83
CA VAL A 877 -47.40 -41.18 12.71
C VAL A 877 -48.75 -40.68 12.20
N SER A 878 -49.21 -39.53 12.69
CA SER A 878 -50.45 -38.91 12.22
C SER A 878 -50.36 -38.44 10.77
N ALA A 879 -49.21 -37.87 10.36
CA ALA A 879 -48.94 -37.43 9.00
C ALA A 879 -48.89 -38.64 8.04
N PHE A 880 -48.18 -39.71 8.43
CA PHE A 880 -48.12 -40.97 7.69
C PHE A 880 -49.52 -41.56 7.47
N LEU A 881 -50.30 -41.71 8.54
CA LEU A 881 -51.66 -42.27 8.43
C LEU A 881 -52.58 -41.44 7.52
N THR A 882 -52.38 -40.12 7.51
CA THR A 882 -53.13 -39.21 6.64
C THR A 882 -52.70 -39.36 5.18
N ALA A 883 -51.40 -39.37 4.91
CA ALA A 883 -50.82 -39.56 3.59
C ALA A 883 -51.18 -40.95 3.01
N PHE A 884 -51.05 -42.00 3.82
CA PHE A 884 -51.42 -43.38 3.47
C PHE A 884 -52.92 -43.51 3.16
N GLY A 885 -53.78 -42.85 3.95
CA GLY A 885 -55.23 -42.81 3.69
C GLY A 885 -55.59 -42.10 2.37
N ASN A 886 -54.76 -41.15 1.94
CA ASN A 886 -54.93 -40.40 0.70
C ASN A 886 -54.22 -41.02 -0.50
N MET A 887 -53.48 -42.14 -0.32
CA MET A 887 -52.61 -42.73 -1.33
C MET A 887 -51.59 -41.72 -1.88
N ASP A 888 -51.09 -40.86 -1.00
CA ASP A 888 -50.06 -39.88 -1.33
C ASP A 888 -48.71 -40.60 -1.52
N PRO A 889 -47.96 -40.35 -2.60
CA PRO A 889 -46.66 -40.97 -2.86
C PRO A 889 -45.67 -40.94 -1.68
N VAL A 890 -45.76 -39.94 -0.79
CA VAL A 890 -44.90 -39.87 0.41
C VAL A 890 -45.13 -41.04 1.40
N ALA A 891 -46.26 -41.74 1.30
CA ALA A 891 -46.58 -42.91 2.12
C ALA A 891 -46.24 -44.27 1.46
N ASP A 892 -45.61 -44.28 0.28
CA ASP A 892 -45.13 -45.48 -0.43
C ASP A 892 -43.70 -45.84 0.02
N PHE A 893 -43.56 -46.27 1.28
CA PHE A 893 -42.27 -46.49 1.93
C PHE A 893 -41.47 -47.66 1.33
N THR A 894 -42.15 -48.57 0.63
CA THR A 894 -41.49 -49.68 -0.07
C THR A 894 -41.22 -49.39 -1.56
N GLY A 895 -41.75 -48.27 -2.09
CA GLY A 895 -41.43 -47.70 -3.40
C GLY A 895 -41.97 -48.47 -4.62
N GLU A 896 -42.91 -49.40 -4.42
CA GLU A 896 -43.49 -50.21 -5.49
C GLU A 896 -44.77 -49.62 -6.13
N GLY A 897 -45.23 -48.47 -5.65
CA GLY A 897 -46.45 -47.81 -6.11
C GLY A 897 -47.73 -48.49 -5.63
N GLN A 898 -47.67 -49.27 -4.54
CA GLN A 898 -48.83 -49.95 -3.95
C GLN A 898 -48.95 -49.67 -2.45
N PHE A 899 -49.82 -48.75 -2.05
CA PHE A 899 -50.10 -48.44 -0.65
C PHE A 899 -50.77 -49.60 0.09
N ASN A 900 -49.99 -50.41 0.79
CA ASN A 900 -50.44 -51.63 1.43
C ASN A 900 -49.81 -51.81 2.82
N PHE A 901 -50.03 -52.96 3.45
CA PHE A 901 -49.52 -53.21 4.81
C PHE A 901 -47.98 -53.17 4.88
N LEU A 902 -47.28 -53.42 3.77
CA LEU A 902 -45.82 -53.39 3.71
C LEU A 902 -45.29 -51.96 3.91
N ASP A 903 -45.93 -50.92 3.36
CA ASP A 903 -45.54 -49.52 3.64
C ASP A 903 -45.73 -49.14 5.09
N VAL A 904 -46.84 -49.56 5.70
CA VAL A 904 -47.10 -49.34 7.14
C VAL A 904 -46.05 -50.05 7.98
N SER A 905 -45.67 -51.27 7.58
CA SER A 905 -44.63 -52.03 8.26
C SER A 905 -43.26 -51.35 8.13
N GLU A 906 -42.92 -50.86 6.95
CA GLU A 906 -41.64 -50.20 6.67
C GLU A 906 -41.54 -48.85 7.38
N PHE A 907 -42.59 -48.02 7.34
CA PHE A 907 -42.69 -46.79 8.12
C PHE A 907 -42.49 -47.05 9.61
N LEU A 908 -43.15 -48.07 10.18
CA LEU A 908 -42.99 -48.38 11.61
C LEU A 908 -41.60 -48.93 11.95
N ILE A 909 -40.94 -49.64 11.03
CA ILE A 909 -39.56 -50.08 11.20
C ILE A 909 -38.65 -48.86 11.28
N GLN A 910 -38.73 -47.96 10.31
CA GLN A 910 -37.91 -46.74 10.27
C GLN A 910 -38.24 -45.81 11.45
N PHE A 911 -39.51 -45.63 11.78
CA PHE A 911 -39.95 -44.85 12.95
C PHE A 911 -39.39 -45.40 14.27
N SER A 912 -39.28 -46.73 14.38
CA SER A 912 -38.74 -47.39 15.59
C SER A 912 -37.21 -47.38 15.68
N GLN A 913 -36.53 -47.19 14.55
CA GLN A 913 -35.07 -47.07 14.49
C GLN A 913 -34.59 -45.70 14.96
N GLY A 914 -35.46 -44.68 14.92
CA GLY A 914 -35.10 -43.29 15.21
C GLY A 914 -34.70 -42.53 13.94
N CYS A 915 -34.73 -41.20 13.98
CA CYS A 915 -33.89 -40.41 13.06
C CYS A 915 -32.45 -40.44 13.59
N PRO A 916 -31.43 -40.53 12.72
CA PRO A 916 -30.03 -40.36 13.11
C PRO A 916 -29.77 -39.03 13.83
#